data_AF-A0A970BUT7-F1
#
_entry.id   AF-A0A970BUT7-F1
#
_cell.length_a   1.000
_cell.length_b   1.000
_cell.length_c   1.000
_cell.angle_alpha   90.00
_cell.angle_beta   90.00
_cell.angle_gamma   90.00
#
_symmetry.space_group_name_H-M   'P 1'
#
loop_
_entity.id
_entity.type
_entity.pdbx_description
1 polymer ?
#
loop_
_entity_poly.entity_id
_entity_poly.type
_entity_poly.pdbx_seq_one_letter_code
_entity_poly.pdbx_strand_id
1 'polypeptide(L)'
;MDFQHVIMRLNEFWADHGCVVWHPYNGQVGAGTLNPATALRVLGPEPWNVAYLEPSVRPADGRYGENPNRWQEYYQYQVILKPDPGNPQELYLESLRALGIDTAAHDVRFVEDNWESPALGAWGLGWEVWLDGQEISQYTYFQQAGGMELNPVAVELTYGLERIAMVLQGVRSIPEIHWSGDLTYGQIRLQGEIEACTYNFQVADVDSLFRLFEIYEGEAGRAIERGLVMPAHDYVLKCSHAFNVLDARGAVGVTERARFFVRMRDLARRVAALYVEQREELGYPFLPVPSPAAEPVTAPLPRPVQPAGDGPHTLLLEVGCEELPVDDLGTALDQLRQALAEALAEGRLAYETLQVLGTPRRLVALVRGLPARQSDEQRVARGPAASIAYDQEGQPTRAAQGFARSQGLTPEDLEIRSFDGKDYVVAERVEVGRPASEVLAERLPSVIGALSFARAMRWNASGAAFSRPLRWYVALLDDVVVPLEYAGVRSGRVSRGNRSLGSPAVAVSRAEDYAAALADAGVMLDGADREEVIRREAGRLAAEVEGEIAEDADLLREVANLVEQPLLIRGAFSEEYLRLPDMVLLAVMRKHQRYLPVLRDGRLLPYFVAVANGANLDADAVRHGNEEVLRARYADAAFFYDADVGKPLSAYTPALATLTFQERLGSVLD
;
A
#
# COMPACT_ATOMS: atom_id res chain seq x y z
N MET A 1 1.36 -26.93 -12.76
CA MET A 1 2.53 -27.28 -11.91
C MET A 1 1.99 -27.91 -10.63
N ASP A 2 2.61 -28.99 -10.12
CA ASP A 2 2.16 -29.57 -8.83
C ASP A 2 2.64 -28.74 -7.61
N PHE A 3 2.10 -29.01 -6.43
CA PHE A 3 2.36 -28.21 -5.23
C PHE A 3 3.85 -28.18 -4.81
N GLN A 4 4.54 -29.32 -4.85
CA GLN A 4 5.95 -29.35 -4.47
C GLN A 4 6.84 -28.58 -5.44
N HIS A 5 6.53 -28.61 -6.75
CA HIS A 5 7.29 -27.86 -7.75
C HIS A 5 7.06 -26.35 -7.62
N VAL A 6 5.88 -25.90 -7.16
CA VAL A 6 5.65 -24.47 -6.83
C VAL A 6 6.64 -24.02 -5.75
N ILE A 7 6.81 -24.79 -4.68
CA ILE A 7 7.75 -24.47 -3.59
C ILE A 7 9.20 -24.45 -4.12
N MET A 8 9.60 -25.46 -4.88
CA MET A 8 10.95 -25.54 -5.46
C MET A 8 11.24 -24.36 -6.38
N ARG A 9 10.29 -23.99 -7.24
CA ARG A 9 10.45 -22.89 -8.19
C ARG A 9 10.55 -21.53 -7.50
N LEU A 10 9.80 -21.31 -6.41
CA LEU A 10 9.94 -20.09 -5.61
C LEU A 10 11.29 -20.04 -4.88
N ASN A 11 11.77 -21.17 -4.34
CA ASN A 11 13.11 -21.25 -3.73
C ASN A 11 14.20 -20.90 -4.76
N GLU A 12 14.14 -21.49 -5.95
CA GLU A 12 15.05 -21.19 -7.06
C GLU A 12 15.00 -19.70 -7.44
N PHE A 13 13.79 -19.17 -7.71
CA PHE A 13 13.61 -17.79 -8.11
C PHE A 13 14.19 -16.81 -7.10
N TRP A 14 13.85 -16.94 -5.82
CA TRP A 14 14.31 -15.99 -4.81
C TRP A 14 15.79 -16.17 -4.45
N ALA A 15 16.34 -17.38 -4.55
CA ALA A 15 17.78 -17.59 -4.45
C ALA A 15 18.55 -16.85 -5.55
N ASP A 16 18.06 -16.91 -6.80
CA ASP A 16 18.64 -16.20 -7.94
C ASP A 16 18.56 -14.67 -7.79
N HIS A 17 17.64 -14.17 -6.96
CA HIS A 17 17.48 -12.76 -6.60
C HIS A 17 18.18 -12.39 -5.28
N GLY A 18 19.10 -13.23 -4.80
CA GLY A 18 19.99 -12.91 -3.67
C GLY A 18 19.36 -13.12 -2.29
N CYS A 19 18.23 -13.83 -2.18
CA CYS A 19 17.69 -14.24 -0.90
C CYS A 19 18.42 -15.47 -0.35
N VAL A 20 18.64 -15.49 0.96
CA VAL A 20 18.93 -16.74 1.68
C VAL A 20 17.67 -17.61 1.66
N VAL A 21 17.78 -18.84 1.17
CA VAL A 21 16.70 -19.83 1.32
C VAL A 21 16.72 -20.37 2.75
N TRP A 22 15.71 -19.98 3.53
CA TRP A 22 15.56 -20.37 4.93
C TRP A 22 14.60 -21.55 5.08
N HIS A 23 14.50 -22.09 6.28
CA HIS A 23 13.66 -23.25 6.57
C HIS A 23 12.45 -22.88 7.44
N PRO A 24 11.34 -23.64 7.35
CA PRO A 24 10.24 -23.56 8.30
C PRO A 24 10.70 -23.52 9.74
N TYR A 25 10.05 -22.72 10.58
CA TYR A 25 10.35 -22.72 11.99
C TYR A 25 9.85 -24.01 12.65
N ASN A 26 10.58 -24.50 13.65
CA ASN A 26 10.25 -25.75 14.34
C ASN A 26 9.21 -25.58 15.47
N GLY A 27 8.53 -24.44 15.53
CA GLY A 27 7.43 -24.15 16.46
C GLY A 27 6.20 -23.65 15.72
N GLN A 28 5.01 -23.80 16.32
CA GLN A 28 3.76 -23.32 15.71
C GLN A 28 3.76 -21.80 15.62
N VAL A 29 3.58 -21.29 14.41
CA VAL A 29 3.45 -19.87 14.10
C VAL A 29 2.20 -19.64 13.28
N GLY A 30 1.52 -18.50 13.44
CA GLY A 30 0.33 -18.14 12.66
C GLY A 30 0.63 -17.49 11.30
N ALA A 31 1.91 -17.16 11.04
CA ALA A 31 2.41 -16.56 9.81
C ALA A 31 3.95 -16.64 9.75
N GLY A 32 4.52 -16.55 8.55
CA GLY A 32 5.96 -16.37 8.29
C GLY A 32 6.56 -15.19 9.04
N THR A 33 5.79 -14.12 9.25
CA THR A 33 6.20 -12.94 10.01
C THR A 33 6.70 -13.25 11.43
N LEU A 34 6.21 -14.32 12.05
CA LEU A 34 6.58 -14.74 13.41
C LEU A 34 7.88 -15.53 13.48
N ASN A 35 8.37 -16.08 12.36
CA ASN A 35 9.66 -16.74 12.31
C ASN A 35 10.76 -15.72 12.65
N PRO A 36 11.77 -16.07 13.47
CA PRO A 36 12.87 -15.15 13.81
C PRO A 36 13.64 -14.63 12.59
N ALA A 37 13.62 -15.35 11.46
CA ALA A 37 14.17 -14.87 10.19
C ALA A 37 13.41 -13.67 9.60
N THR A 38 12.19 -13.37 10.08
CA THR A 38 11.48 -12.11 9.83
C THR A 38 11.44 -11.27 11.10
N ALA A 39 10.75 -11.73 12.16
CA ALA A 39 10.43 -10.94 13.35
C ALA A 39 11.63 -10.21 13.98
N LEU A 40 12.80 -10.85 14.01
CA LEU A 40 14.02 -10.26 14.56
C LEU A 40 14.86 -9.57 13.47
N ARG A 41 14.91 -10.11 12.26
CA ARG A 41 15.82 -9.62 11.20
C ARG A 41 15.34 -8.35 10.50
N VAL A 42 14.05 -8.03 10.58
CA VAL A 42 13.55 -6.72 10.12
C VAL A 42 14.06 -5.57 11.01
N LEU A 43 14.47 -5.86 12.25
CA LEU A 43 14.98 -4.87 13.19
C LEU A 43 16.43 -4.44 12.87
N GLY A 44 16.80 -3.24 13.30
CA GLY A 44 18.15 -2.69 13.17
C GLY A 44 18.56 -2.32 11.73
N PRO A 45 19.80 -1.86 11.53
CA PRO A 45 20.25 -1.32 10.24
C PRO A 45 20.75 -2.39 9.25
N GLU A 46 20.93 -3.63 9.70
CA GLU A 46 21.52 -4.70 8.88
C GLU A 46 20.61 -5.06 7.69
N PRO A 47 21.17 -5.14 6.46
CA PRO A 47 20.43 -5.63 5.31
C PRO A 47 20.12 -7.13 5.47
N TRP A 48 18.99 -7.55 4.93
CA TRP A 48 18.51 -8.93 5.06
C TRP A 48 17.53 -9.28 3.95
N ASN A 49 17.92 -10.22 3.09
CA ASN A 49 17.07 -10.80 2.06
C ASN A 49 16.92 -12.29 2.34
N VAL A 50 15.68 -12.75 2.56
CA VAL A 50 15.40 -14.16 2.91
C VAL A 50 14.11 -14.62 2.26
N ALA A 51 14.04 -15.89 1.88
CA ALA A 51 12.85 -16.53 1.34
C ALA A 51 12.67 -17.93 1.93
N TYR A 52 11.45 -18.34 2.29
CA TYR A 52 11.20 -19.66 2.90
C TYR A 52 9.74 -20.08 2.88
N LEU A 53 9.52 -21.39 2.96
CA LEU A 53 8.22 -21.98 3.29
C LEU A 53 7.94 -21.82 4.78
N GLU A 54 6.71 -21.46 5.17
CA GLU A 54 6.24 -21.46 6.55
C GLU A 54 4.86 -22.12 6.69
N PRO A 55 4.78 -23.33 7.27
CA PRO A 55 3.53 -23.93 7.72
C PRO A 55 2.93 -23.05 8.81
N SER A 56 1.79 -22.43 8.52
CA SER A 56 1.15 -21.43 9.36
C SER A 56 -0.13 -22.00 9.98
N VAL A 57 -0.27 -21.89 11.31
CA VAL A 57 -1.35 -22.47 12.10
C VAL A 57 -2.25 -21.36 12.67
N ARG A 58 -3.50 -21.32 12.21
CA ARG A 58 -4.57 -20.42 12.65
C ARG A 58 -5.77 -21.24 13.14
N PRO A 59 -5.82 -21.60 14.44
CA PRO A 59 -6.87 -22.45 15.02
C PRO A 59 -8.31 -22.04 14.68
N ALA A 60 -8.61 -20.74 14.68
CA ALA A 60 -9.95 -20.21 14.39
C ALA A 60 -10.39 -20.35 12.91
N ASP A 61 -9.44 -20.58 12.00
CA ASP A 61 -9.73 -20.75 10.58
C ASP A 61 -10.21 -22.17 10.22
N GLY A 62 -10.16 -23.13 11.16
CA GLY A 62 -10.57 -24.50 10.91
C GLY A 62 -12.00 -24.67 10.41
N ARG A 63 -12.20 -25.56 9.42
CA ARG A 63 -13.52 -25.87 8.82
C ARG A 63 -13.74 -27.36 8.56
N TYR A 64 -13.03 -28.25 9.26
CA TYR A 64 -13.14 -29.71 9.12
C TYR A 64 -12.94 -30.22 7.67
N GLY A 65 -12.26 -29.44 6.81
CA GLY A 65 -12.12 -29.73 5.38
C GLY A 65 -13.39 -29.55 4.53
N GLU A 66 -14.46 -28.97 5.08
CA GLU A 66 -15.71 -28.72 4.37
C GLU A 66 -15.66 -27.43 3.54
N ASN A 67 -14.82 -26.46 3.93
CA ASN A 67 -14.62 -25.23 3.18
C ASN A 67 -13.56 -25.44 2.06
N PRO A 68 -13.81 -24.99 0.83
CA PRO A 68 -12.88 -25.18 -0.28
C PRO A 68 -11.54 -24.46 -0.10
N ASN A 69 -11.50 -23.36 0.65
CA ASN A 69 -10.38 -22.40 0.67
C ASN A 69 -9.83 -22.08 2.07
N ARG A 70 -10.43 -22.61 3.14
CA ARG A 70 -10.08 -22.23 4.53
C ARG A 70 -9.80 -23.43 5.41
N TRP A 71 -8.58 -23.52 5.90
CA TRP A 71 -8.03 -24.60 6.73
C TRP A 71 -7.32 -23.99 7.96
N GLN A 72 -7.23 -24.73 9.07
CA GLN A 72 -6.51 -24.24 10.25
C GLN A 72 -4.99 -24.24 10.09
N GLU A 73 -4.43 -25.08 9.22
CA GLU A 73 -3.00 -25.05 8.85
C GLU A 73 -2.85 -25.05 7.34
N TYR A 74 -2.02 -24.13 6.84
CA TYR A 74 -1.77 -23.92 5.42
C TYR A 74 -0.32 -23.46 5.21
N TYR A 75 0.17 -23.48 3.98
CA TYR A 75 1.55 -23.12 3.67
C TYR A 75 1.66 -21.69 3.12
N GLN A 76 2.38 -20.86 3.87
CA GLN A 76 2.87 -19.60 3.35
C GLN A 76 4.21 -19.80 2.66
N TYR A 77 4.47 -19.04 1.62
CA TYR A 77 5.83 -18.75 1.20
C TYR A 77 6.13 -17.31 1.59
N GLN A 78 7.20 -17.10 2.33
CA GLN A 78 7.56 -15.85 2.95
C GLN A 78 8.81 -15.30 2.27
N VAL A 79 8.82 -14.01 1.98
CA VAL A 79 9.99 -13.28 1.49
C VAL A 79 10.14 -11.99 2.29
N ILE A 80 11.36 -11.67 2.70
CA ILE A 80 11.74 -10.35 3.22
C ILE A 80 12.83 -9.78 2.34
N LEU A 81 12.66 -8.54 1.91
CA LEU A 81 13.66 -7.75 1.20
C LEU A 81 13.97 -6.50 2.03
N LYS A 82 15.20 -6.38 2.51
CA LYS A 82 15.63 -5.26 3.35
C LYS A 82 17.03 -4.81 2.96
N PRO A 83 17.20 -3.57 2.45
CA PRO A 83 16.17 -2.54 2.22
C PRO A 83 15.23 -2.86 1.04
N ASP A 84 14.22 -2.01 0.82
CA ASP A 84 13.45 -1.96 -0.43
C ASP A 84 14.39 -1.95 -1.67
N PRO A 85 14.26 -2.92 -2.61
CA PRO A 85 15.09 -2.97 -3.81
C PRO A 85 14.73 -1.92 -4.87
N GLY A 86 13.62 -1.20 -4.73
CA GLY A 86 13.18 -0.15 -5.64
C GLY A 86 12.16 -0.60 -6.71
N ASN A 87 12.04 -1.90 -6.95
CA ASN A 87 11.06 -2.54 -7.85
C ASN A 87 10.43 -3.84 -7.29
N PRO A 88 10.10 -3.92 -5.98
CA PRO A 88 9.71 -5.18 -5.37
C PRO A 88 8.35 -5.75 -5.87
N GLN A 89 7.42 -4.90 -6.32
CA GLN A 89 6.19 -5.36 -6.97
C GLN A 89 6.46 -6.00 -8.34
N GLU A 90 7.41 -5.47 -9.12
CA GLU A 90 7.83 -6.09 -10.38
C GLU A 90 8.47 -7.47 -10.14
N LEU A 91 9.35 -7.59 -9.14
CA LEU A 91 9.95 -8.88 -8.75
C LEU A 91 8.89 -9.90 -8.31
N TYR A 92 7.88 -9.45 -7.55
CA TYR A 92 6.74 -10.29 -7.17
C TYR A 92 6.01 -10.82 -8.41
N LEU A 93 5.68 -9.97 -9.39
CA LEU A 93 5.00 -10.39 -10.61
C LEU A 93 5.86 -11.31 -11.48
N GLU A 94 7.17 -11.07 -11.54
CA GLU A 94 8.12 -11.97 -12.20
C GLU A 94 8.15 -13.36 -11.55
N SER A 95 8.01 -13.43 -10.21
CA SER A 95 7.91 -14.71 -9.50
C SER A 95 6.63 -15.48 -9.86
N LEU A 96 5.49 -14.79 -10.06
CA LEU A 96 4.26 -15.42 -10.53
C LEU A 96 4.41 -15.95 -11.97
N ARG A 97 5.07 -15.19 -12.85
CA ARG A 97 5.40 -15.65 -14.21
C ARG A 97 6.33 -16.87 -14.19
N ALA A 98 7.29 -16.91 -13.26
CA ALA A 98 8.19 -18.05 -13.09
C ALA A 98 7.44 -19.34 -12.66
N LEU A 99 6.29 -19.20 -11.99
CA LEU A 99 5.37 -20.29 -11.67
C LEU A 99 4.47 -20.71 -12.85
N GLY A 100 4.41 -19.91 -13.92
CA GLY A 100 3.59 -20.13 -15.10
C GLY A 100 2.28 -19.34 -15.14
N ILE A 101 2.10 -18.35 -14.26
CA ILE A 101 0.94 -17.45 -14.31
C ILE A 101 1.20 -16.35 -15.34
N ASP A 102 0.37 -16.27 -16.37
CA ASP A 102 0.43 -15.18 -17.34
C ASP A 102 -0.28 -13.93 -16.80
N THR A 103 0.49 -12.99 -16.24
CA THR A 103 -0.05 -11.75 -15.70
C THR A 103 -0.71 -10.85 -16.75
N ALA A 104 -0.53 -11.11 -18.05
CA ALA A 104 -1.22 -10.37 -19.11
C ALA A 104 -2.60 -10.97 -19.45
N ALA A 105 -2.83 -12.24 -19.10
CA ALA A 105 -4.11 -12.93 -19.30
C ALA A 105 -5.01 -12.86 -18.06
N HIS A 106 -4.43 -12.70 -16.86
CA HIS A 106 -5.17 -12.67 -15.60
C HIS A 106 -5.28 -11.27 -14.99
N ASP A 107 -6.35 -11.04 -14.23
CA ASP A 107 -6.57 -9.80 -13.48
C ASP A 107 -5.76 -9.82 -12.17
N VAL A 108 -4.55 -9.25 -12.19
CA VAL A 108 -3.71 -9.10 -11.00
C VAL A 108 -3.87 -7.68 -10.43
N ARG A 109 -4.43 -7.56 -9.22
CA ARG A 109 -4.69 -6.27 -8.56
C ARG A 109 -4.03 -6.17 -7.20
N PHE A 110 -3.45 -5.01 -6.91
CA PHE A 110 -2.93 -4.63 -5.61
C PHE A 110 -3.97 -3.76 -4.92
N VAL A 111 -4.76 -4.35 -4.04
CA VAL A 111 -5.86 -3.68 -3.34
C VAL A 111 -5.36 -3.29 -1.96
N GLU A 112 -5.58 -2.05 -1.53
CA GLU A 112 -5.11 -1.60 -0.22
C GLU A 112 -5.57 -2.56 0.89
N ASP A 113 -4.59 -2.99 1.68
CA ASP A 113 -4.81 -3.58 2.99
C ASP A 113 -3.61 -3.28 3.89
N ASN A 114 -3.88 -2.60 5.01
CA ASN A 114 -2.84 -2.21 5.95
C ASN A 114 -2.72 -3.28 7.03
N TRP A 115 -1.52 -3.82 7.17
CA TRP A 115 -1.26 -4.93 8.07
C TRP A 115 -0.83 -4.44 9.47
N GLU A 116 -1.43 -5.01 10.50
CA GLU A 116 -1.04 -4.80 11.89
C GLU A 116 -1.06 -6.13 12.64
N SER A 117 -0.01 -6.38 13.43
CA SER A 117 0.04 -7.43 14.43
C SER A 117 0.16 -6.82 15.82
N PRO A 118 -0.98 -6.63 16.54
CA PRO A 118 -0.97 -6.04 17.87
C PRO A 118 -0.10 -6.81 18.86
N ALA A 119 -0.08 -8.15 18.76
CA ALA A 119 0.70 -9.01 19.64
C ALA A 119 2.22 -8.85 19.44
N LEU A 120 2.68 -8.46 18.26
CA LEU A 120 4.10 -8.24 17.96
C LEU A 120 4.51 -6.76 18.04
N GLY A 121 3.55 -5.84 18.17
CA GLY A 121 3.80 -4.41 18.02
C GLY A 121 4.42 -4.10 16.66
N ALA A 122 3.96 -4.79 15.61
CA ALA A 122 4.43 -4.63 14.25
C ALA A 122 3.29 -4.14 13.37
N TRP A 123 3.59 -3.21 12.47
CA TRP A 123 2.63 -2.75 11.48
C TRP A 123 3.33 -2.21 10.24
N GLY A 124 2.59 -2.22 9.15
CA GLY A 124 3.03 -1.69 7.87
C GLY A 124 1.84 -1.31 7.00
N LEU A 125 2.13 -0.64 5.89
CA LEU A 125 1.13 -0.37 4.86
C LEU A 125 1.45 -1.23 3.65
N GLY A 126 0.44 -1.60 2.88
CA GLY A 126 0.64 -2.42 1.71
C GLY A 126 -0.67 -2.81 1.03
N TRP A 127 -0.71 -4.06 0.55
CA TRP A 127 -1.79 -4.57 -0.29
C TRP A 127 -2.07 -6.04 -0.04
N GLU A 128 -3.34 -6.40 -0.18
CA GLU A 128 -3.73 -7.72 -0.65
C GLU A 128 -3.52 -7.79 -2.17
N VAL A 129 -2.93 -8.88 -2.64
CA VAL A 129 -2.79 -9.13 -4.08
C VAL A 129 -3.85 -10.12 -4.53
N TRP A 130 -4.72 -9.67 -5.42
CA TRP A 130 -5.81 -10.47 -5.98
C TRP A 130 -5.42 -10.96 -7.37
N LEU A 131 -5.69 -12.23 -7.65
CA LEU A 131 -5.60 -12.88 -8.96
C LEU A 131 -7.00 -13.38 -9.32
N ASP A 132 -7.63 -12.77 -10.32
CA ASP A 132 -8.99 -13.08 -10.75
C ASP A 132 -10.00 -13.04 -9.59
N GLY A 133 -9.87 -12.05 -8.71
CA GLY A 133 -10.69 -11.87 -7.51
C GLY A 133 -10.26 -12.70 -6.29
N GLN A 134 -9.38 -13.69 -6.46
CA GLN A 134 -8.85 -14.49 -5.35
C GLN A 134 -7.62 -13.81 -4.76
N GLU A 135 -7.65 -13.47 -3.48
CA GLU A 135 -6.47 -13.01 -2.75
C GLU A 135 -5.43 -14.15 -2.68
N ILE A 136 -4.27 -13.97 -3.33
CA ILE A 136 -3.20 -14.97 -3.38
C ILE A 136 -1.97 -14.57 -2.56
N SER A 137 -1.85 -13.32 -2.15
CA SER A 137 -0.69 -12.85 -1.38
C SER A 137 -1.00 -11.62 -0.53
N GLN A 138 -0.24 -11.45 0.55
CA GLN A 138 -0.11 -10.19 1.28
C GLN A 138 1.22 -9.53 0.93
N TYR A 139 1.20 -8.22 0.80
CA TYR A 139 2.35 -7.37 0.53
C TYR A 139 2.42 -6.28 1.59
N THR A 140 3.55 -6.12 2.30
CA THR A 140 3.65 -5.15 3.42
C THR A 140 5.00 -4.44 3.44
N TYR A 141 5.01 -3.11 3.55
CA TYR A 141 6.19 -2.34 3.95
C TYR A 141 6.14 -2.09 5.46
N PHE A 142 6.99 -2.79 6.22
CA PHE A 142 7.04 -2.61 7.67
C PHE A 142 7.49 -1.20 8.04
N GLN A 143 6.66 -0.48 8.79
CA GLN A 143 7.05 0.81 9.38
C GLN A 143 7.57 0.63 10.80
N GLN A 144 7.00 -0.33 11.53
CA GLN A 144 7.45 -0.70 12.87
C GLN A 144 7.43 -2.22 13.07
N ALA A 145 8.33 -2.70 13.91
CA ALA A 145 8.30 -4.05 14.46
C ALA A 145 8.79 -4.03 15.91
N GLY A 146 8.18 -4.84 16.79
CA GLY A 146 8.54 -4.84 18.22
C GLY A 146 8.38 -3.47 18.90
N GLY A 147 7.50 -2.60 18.37
CA GLY A 147 7.34 -1.22 18.83
C GLY A 147 8.48 -0.26 18.47
N MET A 148 9.38 -0.65 17.57
CA MET A 148 10.52 0.15 17.10
C MET A 148 10.28 0.60 15.65
N GLU A 149 10.61 1.85 15.32
CA GLU A 149 10.64 2.32 13.93
C GLU A 149 11.76 1.61 13.15
N LEU A 150 11.45 1.18 11.93
CA LEU A 150 12.42 0.49 11.08
C LEU A 150 13.18 1.47 10.19
N ASN A 151 14.50 1.32 10.17
CA ASN A 151 15.37 2.02 9.23
C ASN A 151 16.62 1.14 8.94
N PRO A 152 16.76 0.59 7.72
CA PRO A 152 15.85 0.75 6.58
C PRO A 152 14.55 -0.05 6.76
N VAL A 153 13.53 0.33 5.99
CA VAL A 153 12.25 -0.41 5.92
C VAL A 153 12.44 -1.73 5.19
N ALA A 154 11.75 -2.76 5.69
CA ALA A 154 11.70 -4.09 5.10
C ALA A 154 10.40 -4.27 4.32
N VAL A 155 10.50 -4.91 3.16
CA VAL A 155 9.38 -5.34 2.33
C VAL A 155 9.10 -6.80 2.62
N GLU A 156 7.85 -7.12 2.94
CA GLU A 156 7.36 -8.48 3.14
C GLU A 156 6.43 -8.88 2.00
N LEU A 157 6.71 -10.05 1.41
CA LEU A 157 5.83 -10.73 0.47
C LEU A 157 5.43 -12.07 1.06
N THR A 158 4.13 -12.29 1.21
CA THR A 158 3.59 -13.53 1.79
C THR A 158 2.63 -14.18 0.80
N TYR A 159 3.02 -15.28 0.19
CA TYR A 159 2.22 -16.02 -0.78
C TYR A 159 1.35 -17.07 -0.06
N GLY A 160 0.07 -17.17 -0.42
CA GLY A 160 -0.80 -18.27 -0.04
C GLY A 160 -0.68 -19.40 -1.07
N LEU A 161 0.16 -20.41 -0.78
CA LEU A 161 0.55 -21.40 -1.78
C LEU A 161 -0.60 -22.27 -2.27
N GLU A 162 -1.51 -22.64 -1.39
CA GLU A 162 -2.68 -23.44 -1.78
C GLU A 162 -3.53 -22.71 -2.81
N ARG A 163 -3.80 -21.42 -2.59
CA ARG A 163 -4.60 -20.60 -3.51
C ARG A 163 -3.91 -20.47 -4.87
N ILE A 164 -2.61 -20.19 -4.88
CA ILE A 164 -1.81 -20.15 -6.12
C ILE A 164 -1.84 -21.50 -6.85
N ALA A 165 -1.68 -22.61 -6.11
CA ALA A 165 -1.72 -23.95 -6.69
C ALA A 165 -3.09 -24.31 -7.25
N MET A 166 -4.18 -23.89 -6.60
CA MET A 166 -5.54 -24.08 -7.12
C MET A 166 -5.70 -23.44 -8.50
N VAL A 167 -5.23 -22.20 -8.68
CA VAL A 167 -5.24 -21.52 -9.98
C VAL A 167 -4.37 -22.26 -11.00
N LEU A 168 -3.13 -22.62 -10.64
CA LEU A 168 -2.20 -23.31 -11.55
C LEU A 168 -2.66 -24.71 -11.99
N GLN A 169 -3.56 -25.34 -11.23
CA GLN A 169 -4.05 -26.69 -11.51
C GLN A 169 -5.51 -26.71 -11.97
N GLY A 170 -6.23 -25.59 -11.91
CA GLY A 170 -7.64 -25.49 -12.26
C GLY A 170 -8.55 -26.33 -11.35
N VAL A 171 -8.17 -26.51 -10.08
CA VAL A 171 -8.96 -27.26 -9.09
C VAL A 171 -9.78 -26.33 -8.20
N ARG A 172 -10.87 -26.84 -7.62
CA ARG A 172 -11.88 -26.00 -6.93
C ARG A 172 -11.80 -26.06 -5.41
N SER A 173 -10.93 -26.90 -4.86
CA SER A 173 -10.77 -27.04 -3.41
C SER A 173 -9.36 -27.47 -3.02
N ILE A 174 -8.92 -27.09 -1.82
CA ILE A 174 -7.62 -27.49 -1.27
C ILE A 174 -7.38 -29.01 -1.31
N PRO A 175 -8.32 -29.89 -0.92
CA PRO A 175 -8.13 -31.34 -0.99
C PRO A 175 -7.77 -31.88 -2.38
N GLU A 176 -8.21 -31.21 -3.44
CA GLU A 176 -8.02 -31.63 -4.84
C GLU A 176 -6.64 -31.27 -5.39
N ILE A 177 -5.88 -30.39 -4.72
CA ILE A 177 -4.54 -29.98 -5.16
C ILE A 177 -3.65 -31.22 -5.28
N HIS A 178 -3.06 -31.42 -6.46
CA HIS A 178 -2.02 -32.41 -6.69
C HIS A 178 -0.74 -31.95 -6.00
N TRP A 179 -0.30 -32.74 -5.03
CA TRP A 179 0.96 -32.52 -4.33
C TRP A 179 2.15 -32.95 -5.20
N SER A 180 2.09 -34.18 -5.72
CA SER A 180 3.07 -34.75 -6.65
C SER A 180 2.46 -35.94 -7.39
N GLY A 181 2.47 -35.92 -8.72
CA GLY A 181 1.80 -36.94 -9.53
C GLY A 181 0.32 -37.08 -9.14
N ASP A 182 -0.12 -38.31 -8.85
CA ASP A 182 -1.50 -38.61 -8.46
C ASP A 182 -1.78 -38.40 -6.96
N LEU A 183 -0.77 -38.08 -6.14
CA LEU A 183 -0.94 -37.86 -4.71
C LEU A 183 -1.54 -36.46 -4.46
N THR A 184 -2.70 -36.40 -3.82
CA THR A 184 -3.40 -35.13 -3.54
C THR A 184 -3.15 -34.61 -2.13
N TYR A 185 -3.33 -33.31 -1.94
CA TYR A 185 -3.24 -32.63 -0.66
C TYR A 185 -4.24 -33.23 0.35
N GLY A 186 -5.46 -33.55 -0.10
CA GLY A 186 -6.48 -34.19 0.72
C GLY A 186 -6.04 -35.54 1.26
N GLN A 187 -5.39 -36.38 0.45
CA GLN A 187 -4.88 -37.68 0.88
C GLN A 187 -3.79 -37.55 1.96
N ILE A 188 -3.01 -36.48 1.93
CA ILE A 188 -1.92 -36.24 2.88
C ILE A 188 -2.43 -35.58 4.17
N ARG A 189 -3.34 -34.60 4.07
CA ARG A 189 -3.56 -33.59 5.12
C ARG A 189 -5.00 -33.51 5.65
N LEU A 190 -6.01 -34.00 4.94
CA LEU A 190 -7.43 -33.79 5.33
C LEU A 190 -7.76 -34.35 6.71
N GLN A 191 -7.27 -35.54 7.03
CA GLN A 191 -7.49 -36.14 8.34
C GLN A 191 -6.92 -35.28 9.48
N GLY A 192 -5.73 -34.71 9.27
CA GLY A 192 -5.10 -33.80 10.23
C GLY A 192 -5.88 -32.50 10.43
N GLU A 193 -6.45 -31.94 9.36
CA GLU A 193 -7.35 -30.77 9.44
C GLU A 193 -8.58 -31.07 10.30
N ILE A 194 -9.24 -32.21 10.08
CA ILE A 194 -10.41 -32.63 10.86
C ILE A 194 -10.05 -32.79 12.34
N GLU A 195 -8.97 -33.49 12.64
CA GLU A 195 -8.50 -33.73 14.01
C GLU A 195 -8.14 -32.42 14.72
N ALA A 196 -7.41 -31.53 14.04
CA ALA A 196 -7.05 -30.22 14.58
C ALA A 196 -8.28 -29.34 14.84
N CYS A 197 -9.27 -29.33 13.93
CA CYS A 197 -10.53 -28.63 14.15
C CYS A 197 -11.26 -29.18 15.38
N THR A 198 -11.40 -30.50 15.50
CA THR A 198 -12.02 -31.12 16.67
C THR A 198 -11.29 -30.73 17.95
N TYR A 199 -9.96 -30.75 17.95
CA TYR A 199 -9.17 -30.33 19.10
C TYR A 199 -9.41 -28.86 19.46
N ASN A 200 -9.18 -27.97 18.49
CA ASN A 200 -9.23 -26.52 18.67
C ASN A 200 -10.61 -26.01 19.07
N PHE A 201 -11.68 -26.63 18.61
CA PHE A 201 -13.04 -26.16 18.90
C PHE A 201 -13.72 -26.90 20.05
N GLN A 202 -13.36 -28.16 20.33
CA GLN A 202 -14.16 -29.01 21.21
C GLN A 202 -13.37 -29.65 22.36
N VAL A 203 -12.12 -30.09 22.12
CA VAL A 203 -11.39 -30.94 23.07
C VAL A 203 -10.39 -30.19 23.93
N ALA A 204 -9.77 -29.12 23.41
CA ALA A 204 -8.69 -28.43 24.11
C ALA A 204 -9.12 -27.95 25.51
N ASP A 205 -8.34 -28.33 26.52
CA ASP A 205 -8.60 -28.02 27.92
C ASP A 205 -8.24 -26.56 28.23
N VAL A 206 -9.28 -25.74 28.42
CA VAL A 206 -9.17 -24.29 28.59
C VAL A 206 -8.32 -23.94 29.82
N ASP A 207 -8.55 -24.59 30.96
CA ASP A 207 -7.80 -24.33 32.21
C ASP A 207 -6.31 -24.62 32.06
N SER A 208 -5.95 -25.72 31.39
CA SER A 208 -4.55 -26.05 31.12
C SER A 208 -3.91 -25.07 30.16
N LEU A 209 -4.61 -24.61 29.13
CA LEU A 209 -4.09 -23.61 28.20
C LEU A 209 -3.82 -22.27 28.88
N PHE A 210 -4.71 -21.82 29.77
CA PHE A 210 -4.45 -20.64 30.61
C PHE A 210 -3.19 -20.83 31.46
N ARG A 211 -3.04 -21.97 32.15
CA ARG A 211 -1.82 -22.27 32.94
C ARG A 211 -0.56 -22.31 32.08
N LEU A 212 -0.64 -22.89 30.88
CA LEU A 212 0.49 -22.94 29.95
C LEU A 212 0.90 -21.55 29.49
N PHE A 213 -0.07 -20.67 29.20
CA PHE A 213 0.22 -19.28 28.87
C PHE A 213 1.03 -18.60 29.99
N GLU A 214 0.59 -18.70 31.25
CA GLU A 214 1.31 -18.12 32.39
C GLU A 214 2.73 -18.69 32.55
N ILE A 215 2.90 -20.01 32.35
CA ILE A 215 4.21 -20.67 32.42
C ILE A 215 5.13 -20.15 31.31
N TYR A 216 4.63 -20.09 30.08
CA TYR A 216 5.40 -19.62 28.93
C TYR A 216 5.78 -18.15 29.06
N GLU A 217 4.86 -17.29 29.51
CA GLU A 217 5.16 -15.88 29.77
C GLU A 217 6.28 -15.73 30.81
N GLY A 218 6.19 -16.49 31.91
CA GLY A 218 7.22 -16.48 32.95
C GLY A 218 8.59 -16.95 32.45
N GLU A 219 8.64 -17.96 31.58
CA GLU A 219 9.87 -18.43 30.95
C GLU A 219 10.44 -17.40 29.96
N ALA A 220 9.59 -16.74 29.15
CA ALA A 220 10.02 -15.65 28.28
C ALA A 220 10.68 -14.53 29.10
N GLY A 221 10.05 -14.14 30.22
CA GLY A 221 10.61 -13.15 31.15
C GLY A 221 11.99 -13.55 31.69
N ARG A 222 12.14 -14.79 32.16
CA ARG A 222 13.44 -15.31 32.65
C ARG A 222 14.52 -15.32 31.58
N ALA A 223 14.18 -15.69 30.34
CA ALA A 223 15.12 -15.68 29.22
C ALA A 223 15.56 -14.25 28.88
N ILE A 224 14.64 -13.28 28.86
CA ILE A 224 14.96 -11.85 28.65
C ILE A 224 15.92 -11.34 29.73
N GLU A 225 15.64 -11.61 31.01
CA GLU A 225 16.49 -11.20 32.15
C GLU A 225 17.92 -11.76 32.07
N ARG A 226 18.12 -12.86 31.34
CA ARG A 226 19.41 -13.50 31.13
C ARG A 226 20.06 -13.13 29.79
N GLY A 227 19.46 -12.24 29.00
CA GLY A 227 19.99 -11.87 27.69
C GLY A 227 19.85 -12.99 26.64
N LEU A 228 18.85 -13.86 26.75
CA LEU A 228 18.67 -15.00 25.84
C LEU A 228 17.53 -14.73 24.85
N VAL A 229 17.83 -14.04 23.75
CA VAL A 229 16.84 -13.60 22.74
C VAL A 229 16.07 -14.75 22.12
N MET A 230 16.76 -15.74 21.54
CA MET A 230 16.09 -16.83 20.80
C MET A 230 15.16 -17.65 21.71
N PRO A 231 15.59 -18.10 22.91
CA PRO A 231 14.67 -18.77 23.84
C PRO A 231 13.49 -17.87 24.27
N ALA A 232 13.72 -16.57 24.49
CA ALA A 232 12.64 -15.66 24.83
C ALA A 232 11.60 -15.55 23.70
N HIS A 233 12.06 -15.41 22.44
CA HIS A 233 11.20 -15.40 21.26
C HIS A 233 10.37 -16.69 21.15
N ASP A 234 10.99 -17.86 21.35
CA ASP A 234 10.27 -19.15 21.32
C ASP A 234 9.11 -19.21 22.32
N TYR A 235 9.30 -18.68 23.52
CA TYR A 235 8.24 -18.64 24.52
C TYR A 235 7.16 -17.60 24.18
N VAL A 236 7.50 -16.50 23.51
CA VAL A 236 6.49 -15.57 22.94
C VAL A 236 5.62 -16.29 21.90
N LEU A 237 6.23 -17.09 21.01
CA LEU A 237 5.48 -17.87 20.01
C LEU A 237 4.55 -18.90 20.67
N LYS A 238 5.01 -19.56 21.74
CA LYS A 238 4.17 -20.49 22.52
C LYS A 238 3.00 -19.78 23.21
N CYS A 239 3.22 -18.59 23.78
CA CYS A 239 2.14 -17.76 24.30
C CYS A 239 1.10 -17.43 23.20
N SER A 240 1.59 -17.02 22.03
CA SER A 240 0.72 -16.69 20.89
C SER A 240 -0.13 -17.87 20.44
N HIS A 241 0.47 -19.05 20.27
CA HIS A 241 -0.28 -20.24 19.86
C HIS A 241 -1.27 -20.70 20.94
N ALA A 242 -0.88 -20.70 22.22
CA ALA A 242 -1.79 -21.04 23.33
C ALA A 242 -3.00 -20.09 23.38
N PHE A 243 -2.77 -18.79 23.19
CA PHE A 243 -3.82 -17.78 23.05
C PHE A 243 -4.74 -18.06 21.85
N ASN A 244 -4.18 -18.38 20.68
CA ASN A 244 -4.99 -18.64 19.49
C ASN A 244 -5.92 -19.86 19.66
N VAL A 245 -5.48 -20.90 20.37
CA VAL A 245 -6.33 -22.06 20.70
C VAL A 245 -7.41 -21.67 21.73
N LEU A 246 -7.08 -20.89 22.75
CA LEU A 246 -8.05 -20.34 23.71
C LEU A 246 -9.14 -19.50 23.02
N ASP A 247 -8.74 -18.66 22.07
CA ASP A 247 -9.66 -17.82 21.29
C ASP A 247 -10.56 -18.68 20.39
N ALA A 248 -10.01 -19.69 19.71
CA ALA A 248 -10.79 -20.66 18.92
C ALA A 248 -11.77 -21.49 19.78
N ARG A 249 -11.42 -21.78 21.04
CA ARG A 249 -12.34 -22.42 22.01
C ARG A 249 -13.48 -21.51 22.47
N GLY A 250 -13.46 -20.22 22.12
CA GLY A 250 -14.43 -19.24 22.58
C GLY A 250 -14.28 -18.89 24.06
N ALA A 251 -13.12 -19.16 24.64
CA ALA A 251 -12.85 -18.97 26.07
C ALA A 251 -12.35 -17.56 26.41
N VAL A 252 -12.05 -16.72 25.41
CA VAL A 252 -11.48 -15.39 25.60
C VAL A 252 -12.50 -14.31 25.25
N GLY A 253 -12.92 -13.52 26.24
CA GLY A 253 -13.79 -12.36 26.02
C GLY A 253 -13.05 -11.16 25.39
N VAL A 254 -13.78 -10.16 24.89
CA VAL A 254 -13.20 -8.96 24.24
C VAL A 254 -12.19 -8.24 25.15
N THR A 255 -12.54 -8.03 26.41
CA THR A 255 -11.68 -7.36 27.41
C THR A 255 -10.42 -8.19 27.71
N GLU A 256 -10.57 -9.51 27.79
CA GLU A 256 -9.47 -10.41 28.09
C GLU A 256 -8.50 -10.54 26.92
N ARG A 257 -9.03 -10.60 25.69
CA ARG A 257 -8.25 -10.57 24.45
C ARG A 257 -7.28 -9.38 24.42
N ALA A 258 -7.77 -8.19 24.80
CA ALA A 258 -6.93 -7.00 24.88
C ALA A 258 -5.80 -7.15 25.91
N ARG A 259 -6.06 -7.79 27.07
CA ARG A 259 -5.02 -8.05 28.09
C ARG A 259 -3.95 -9.01 27.56
N PHE A 260 -4.36 -10.09 26.88
CA PHE A 260 -3.43 -11.02 26.24
C PHE A 260 -2.51 -10.34 25.23
N PHE A 261 -3.07 -9.49 24.36
CA PHE A 261 -2.27 -8.73 23.39
C PHE A 261 -1.30 -7.77 24.05
N VAL A 262 -1.69 -7.07 25.12
CA VAL A 262 -0.78 -6.18 25.86
C VAL A 262 0.41 -6.96 26.43
N ARG A 263 0.16 -8.14 27.02
CA ARG A 263 1.19 -9.00 27.61
C ARG A 263 2.17 -9.53 26.57
N MET A 264 1.66 -10.10 25.47
CA MET A 264 2.51 -10.58 24.37
C MET A 264 3.29 -9.45 23.71
N ARG A 265 2.66 -8.29 23.51
CA ARG A 265 3.32 -7.10 22.95
C ARG A 265 4.45 -6.59 23.82
N ASP A 266 4.30 -6.60 25.15
CA ASP A 266 5.40 -6.22 26.05
C ASP A 266 6.58 -7.19 25.93
N LEU A 267 6.32 -8.50 25.91
CA LEU A 267 7.38 -9.49 25.69
C LEU A 267 8.06 -9.30 24.34
N ALA A 268 7.29 -9.20 23.24
CA ALA A 268 7.83 -9.01 21.90
C ALA A 268 8.70 -7.75 21.79
N ARG A 269 8.25 -6.64 22.38
CA ARG A 269 9.01 -5.38 22.46
C ARG A 269 10.34 -5.56 23.22
N ARG A 270 10.32 -6.26 24.35
CA ARG A 270 11.52 -6.52 25.15
C ARG A 270 12.50 -7.44 24.43
N VAL A 271 12.01 -8.46 23.73
CA VAL A 271 12.82 -9.34 22.88
C VAL A 271 13.44 -8.55 21.72
N ALA A 272 12.67 -7.69 21.05
CA ALA A 272 13.15 -6.84 19.97
C ALA A 272 14.26 -5.87 20.42
N ALA A 273 14.05 -5.18 21.55
CA ALA A 273 15.04 -4.28 22.13
C ALA A 273 16.35 -5.02 22.48
N LEU A 274 16.24 -6.15 23.17
CA LEU A 274 17.39 -6.98 23.53
C LEU A 274 18.11 -7.52 22.29
N TYR A 275 17.38 -7.91 21.24
CA TYR A 275 17.98 -8.34 19.99
C TYR A 275 18.81 -7.21 19.37
N VAL A 276 18.24 -6.01 19.23
CA VAL A 276 18.95 -4.87 18.63
C VAL A 276 20.18 -4.49 19.46
N GLU A 277 20.08 -4.48 20.79
CA GLU A 277 21.22 -4.27 21.71
C GLU A 277 22.34 -5.28 21.44
N GLN A 278 22.03 -6.58 21.37
CA GLN A 278 23.02 -7.61 21.06
C GLN A 278 23.64 -7.44 19.67
N ARG A 279 22.86 -7.02 18.66
CA ARG A 279 23.39 -6.75 17.32
C ARG A 279 24.33 -5.55 17.32
N GLU A 280 24.02 -4.51 18.09
CA GLU A 280 24.86 -3.33 18.26
C GLU A 280 26.18 -3.68 18.97
N GLU A 281 26.14 -4.47 20.05
CA GLU A 281 27.33 -4.96 20.76
C GLU A 281 28.26 -5.78 19.85
N LEU A 282 27.67 -6.53 18.91
CA LEU A 282 28.40 -7.27 17.88
C LEU A 282 28.90 -6.39 16.73
N GLY A 283 28.61 -5.09 16.74
CA GLY A 283 29.00 -4.13 15.71
C GLY A 283 28.25 -4.31 14.39
N TYR A 284 27.02 -4.84 14.41
CA TYR A 284 26.17 -5.13 13.24
C TYR A 284 26.94 -5.87 12.12
N PRO A 285 27.29 -7.15 12.34
CA PRO A 285 28.22 -7.87 11.48
C PRO A 285 27.76 -8.09 10.03
N PHE A 286 26.48 -7.84 9.70
CA PHE A 286 25.95 -7.92 8.34
C PHE A 286 25.91 -6.57 7.63
N LEU A 287 26.24 -5.48 8.32
CA LEU A 287 26.51 -4.24 7.60
C LEU A 287 27.70 -4.47 6.66
N PRO A 288 27.62 -3.99 5.41
CA PRO A 288 28.76 -4.04 4.53
C PRO A 288 29.94 -3.31 5.21
N VAL A 289 31.12 -3.94 5.18
CA VAL A 289 32.36 -3.30 5.68
C VAL A 289 32.47 -1.94 5.00
N PRO A 290 32.67 -0.83 5.75
CA PRO A 290 32.87 0.48 5.14
C PRO A 290 34.06 0.40 4.18
N SER A 291 33.77 0.32 2.89
CA SER A 291 34.79 0.52 1.87
C SER A 291 35.12 2.01 1.87
N PRO A 292 36.38 2.43 1.73
CA PRO A 292 36.73 3.83 1.47
C PRO A 292 36.18 4.39 0.14
N ALA A 293 35.28 3.66 -0.52
CA ALA A 293 34.63 4.06 -1.76
C ALA A 293 33.53 5.08 -1.43
N ALA A 294 33.84 6.31 -1.84
CA ALA A 294 32.99 7.48 -2.07
C ALA A 294 31.54 7.40 -1.55
N GLU A 295 31.15 8.39 -0.74
CA GLU A 295 29.75 8.85 -0.70
C GLU A 295 29.16 8.73 -2.11
N PRO A 296 27.95 8.17 -2.30
CA PRO A 296 27.37 8.11 -3.63
C PRO A 296 27.39 9.53 -4.19
N VAL A 297 28.31 9.77 -5.13
CA VAL A 297 28.42 11.05 -5.83
C VAL A 297 27.23 11.06 -6.76
N THR A 298 26.06 11.40 -6.23
CA THR A 298 24.90 11.69 -7.02
C THR A 298 25.28 12.88 -7.88
N ALA A 299 25.47 12.63 -9.17
CA ALA A 299 25.77 13.68 -10.13
C ALA A 299 24.76 14.82 -9.93
N PRO A 300 25.19 16.10 -9.86
CA PRO A 300 24.29 17.21 -9.63
C PRO A 300 23.18 17.20 -10.67
N LEU A 301 21.98 17.67 -10.28
CA LEU A 301 20.88 17.81 -11.22
C LEU A 301 21.32 18.66 -12.42
N PRO A 302 20.92 18.27 -13.65
CA PRO A 302 21.22 19.09 -14.82
C PRO A 302 20.59 20.47 -14.65
N ARG A 303 21.23 21.49 -15.23
CA ARG A 303 20.66 22.85 -15.19
C ARG A 303 19.34 22.87 -15.97
N PRO A 304 18.31 23.57 -15.48
CA PRO A 304 17.07 23.77 -16.23
C PRO A 304 17.35 24.40 -17.59
N VAL A 305 16.68 23.89 -18.62
CA VAL A 305 16.74 24.43 -19.99
C VAL A 305 15.38 25.00 -20.31
N GLN A 306 15.34 26.22 -20.85
CA GLN A 306 14.10 26.80 -21.34
C GLN A 306 13.79 26.27 -22.75
N PRO A 307 12.53 25.87 -23.05
CA PRO A 307 12.13 25.54 -24.42
C PRO A 307 12.36 26.69 -25.39
N ALA A 308 12.43 26.36 -26.68
CA ALA A 308 12.51 27.37 -27.72
C ALA A 308 11.18 28.12 -27.88
N GLY A 309 11.25 29.42 -28.22
CA GLY A 309 10.09 30.29 -28.42
C GLY A 309 9.72 31.09 -27.17
N ASP A 310 8.83 32.08 -27.35
CA ASP A 310 8.43 33.02 -26.29
C ASP A 310 7.18 32.55 -25.50
N GLY A 311 6.70 31.34 -25.77
CA GLY A 311 5.48 30.76 -25.19
C GLY A 311 4.20 31.11 -25.96
N PRO A 312 3.02 30.77 -25.42
CA PRO A 312 2.84 30.04 -24.16
C PRO A 312 3.35 28.58 -24.24
N HIS A 313 3.74 28.04 -23.09
CA HIS A 313 4.25 26.68 -22.92
C HIS A 313 3.26 25.81 -22.15
N THR A 314 3.42 24.49 -22.28
CA THR A 314 2.67 23.49 -21.54
C THR A 314 3.58 22.75 -20.56
N LEU A 315 3.25 22.76 -19.26
CA LEU A 315 3.92 21.96 -18.24
C LEU A 315 3.14 20.65 -18.01
N LEU A 316 3.86 19.53 -18.03
CA LEU A 316 3.41 18.24 -17.55
C LEU A 316 4.18 17.89 -16.28
N LEU A 317 3.46 17.48 -15.24
CA LEU A 317 4.01 16.80 -14.07
C LEU A 317 3.24 15.48 -13.86
N GLU A 318 3.94 14.36 -13.89
CA GLU A 318 3.47 13.06 -13.43
C GLU A 318 4.25 12.66 -12.17
N VAL A 319 3.53 12.31 -11.11
CA VAL A 319 4.03 11.69 -9.89
C VAL A 319 3.65 10.22 -9.94
N GLY A 320 4.60 9.36 -10.31
CA GLY A 320 4.44 7.92 -10.42
C GLY A 320 4.76 7.19 -9.13
N CYS A 321 3.87 6.31 -8.71
CA CYS A 321 3.95 5.58 -7.45
C CYS A 321 3.43 4.14 -7.57
N GLU A 322 3.64 3.36 -6.52
CA GLU A 322 2.87 2.12 -6.32
C GLU A 322 1.41 2.44 -5.99
N GLU A 323 0.53 1.44 -6.14
CA GLU A 323 -0.93 1.57 -6.09
C GLU A 323 -1.45 2.27 -4.84
N LEU A 324 -1.97 3.48 -5.02
CA LEU A 324 -2.59 4.28 -3.99
C LEU A 324 -3.93 3.66 -3.55
N PRO A 325 -4.25 3.80 -2.25
CA PRO A 325 -5.62 3.70 -1.78
C PRO A 325 -6.58 4.59 -2.57
N VAL A 326 -7.81 4.12 -2.74
CA VAL A 326 -8.87 4.86 -3.43
C VAL A 326 -9.08 6.24 -2.79
N ASP A 327 -9.16 6.29 -1.46
CA ASP A 327 -9.40 7.53 -0.70
C ASP A 327 -8.20 8.49 -0.77
N ASP A 328 -6.98 7.94 -0.72
CA ASP A 328 -5.76 8.73 -0.85
C ASP A 328 -5.62 9.32 -2.26
N LEU A 329 -6.02 8.59 -3.31
CA LEU A 329 -5.99 9.10 -4.68
C LEU A 329 -6.86 10.35 -4.84
N GLY A 330 -8.11 10.30 -4.40
CA GLY A 330 -9.01 11.46 -4.48
C GLY A 330 -8.44 12.67 -3.74
N THR A 331 -8.00 12.46 -2.50
CA THR A 331 -7.41 13.51 -1.65
C THR A 331 -6.11 14.07 -2.26
N ALA A 332 -5.27 13.23 -2.86
CA ALA A 332 -4.01 13.64 -3.48
C ALA A 332 -4.21 14.47 -4.74
N LEU A 333 -5.23 14.17 -5.55
CA LEU A 333 -5.55 14.97 -6.73
C LEU A 333 -5.99 16.39 -6.36
N ASP A 334 -6.78 16.53 -5.31
CA ASP A 334 -7.20 17.84 -4.82
C ASP A 334 -6.03 18.63 -4.22
N GLN A 335 -5.22 17.99 -3.38
CA GLN A 335 -4.01 18.60 -2.83
C GLN A 335 -3.00 18.99 -3.91
N LEU A 336 -2.77 18.14 -4.93
CA LEU A 336 -1.86 18.45 -6.04
C LEU A 336 -2.33 19.67 -6.82
N ARG A 337 -3.65 19.78 -7.08
CA ARG A 337 -4.23 20.95 -7.75
C ARG A 337 -3.99 22.22 -6.96
N GLN A 338 -4.23 22.19 -5.65
CA GLN A 338 -4.03 23.34 -4.79
C GLN A 338 -2.54 23.72 -4.69
N ALA A 339 -1.68 22.77 -4.33
CA ALA A 339 -0.26 23.00 -4.12
C ALA A 339 0.43 23.51 -5.40
N LEU A 340 0.05 22.99 -6.57
CA LEU A 340 0.60 23.46 -7.84
C LEU A 340 0.10 24.87 -8.20
N ALA A 341 -1.19 25.17 -7.98
CA ALA A 341 -1.73 26.51 -8.21
C ALA A 341 -1.03 27.55 -7.30
N GLU A 342 -0.83 27.23 -6.02
CA GLU A 342 -0.08 28.05 -5.07
C GLU A 342 1.37 28.24 -5.50
N ALA A 343 2.07 27.17 -5.88
CA ALA A 343 3.45 27.24 -6.35
C ALA A 343 3.61 28.08 -7.62
N LEU A 344 2.67 28.00 -8.57
CA LEU A 344 2.66 28.83 -9.78
C LEU A 344 2.39 30.31 -9.44
N ALA A 345 1.45 30.58 -8.53
CA ALA A 345 1.13 31.94 -8.08
C ALA A 345 2.32 32.60 -7.37
N GLU A 346 2.96 31.90 -6.42
CA GLU A 346 4.19 32.36 -5.77
C GLU A 346 5.35 32.47 -6.76
N GLY A 347 5.39 31.58 -7.75
CA GLY A 347 6.31 31.65 -8.90
C GLY A 347 6.01 32.81 -9.84
N ARG A 348 4.92 33.56 -9.63
CA ARG A 348 4.37 34.59 -10.53
C ARG A 348 4.31 34.12 -11.98
N LEU A 349 3.90 32.87 -12.17
CA LEU A 349 3.65 32.25 -13.46
C LEU A 349 2.14 32.15 -13.66
N ALA A 350 1.59 33.04 -14.49
CA ALA A 350 0.21 32.93 -14.92
C ALA A 350 0.02 31.70 -15.81
N TYR A 351 -1.20 31.17 -15.85
CA TYR A 351 -1.56 30.05 -16.73
C TYR A 351 -3.02 30.19 -17.19
N GLU A 352 -3.36 29.55 -18.30
CA GLU A 352 -4.72 29.54 -18.84
C GLU A 352 -5.55 28.42 -18.24
N THR A 353 -4.98 27.21 -18.14
CA THR A 353 -5.67 26.05 -17.59
C THR A 353 -4.75 25.19 -16.73
N LEU A 354 -5.30 24.62 -15.67
CA LEU A 354 -4.67 23.62 -14.81
C LEU A 354 -5.61 22.41 -14.73
N GLN A 355 -5.23 21.33 -15.40
CA GLN A 355 -5.96 20.07 -15.36
C GLN A 355 -5.20 19.09 -14.46
N VAL A 356 -5.92 18.42 -13.55
CA VAL A 356 -5.36 17.39 -12.68
C VAL A 356 -6.16 16.10 -12.88
N LEU A 357 -5.45 15.02 -13.20
CA LEU A 357 -5.96 13.70 -13.52
C LEU A 357 -5.17 12.65 -12.74
N GLY A 358 -5.66 11.42 -12.64
CA GLY A 358 -4.89 10.39 -11.98
C GLY A 358 -5.53 9.02 -12.01
N THR A 359 -4.70 8.04 -11.70
CA THR A 359 -5.07 6.63 -11.58
C THR A 359 -4.43 6.09 -10.29
N PRO A 360 -4.65 4.83 -9.89
CA PRO A 360 -4.05 4.28 -8.68
C PRO A 360 -2.53 4.46 -8.62
N ARG A 361 -1.84 4.52 -9.76
CA ARG A 361 -0.37 4.53 -9.81
C ARG A 361 0.23 5.88 -10.17
N ARG A 362 -0.59 6.91 -10.40
CA ARG A 362 -0.08 8.21 -10.85
C ARG A 362 -1.01 9.38 -10.54
N LEU A 363 -0.40 10.49 -10.18
CA LEU A 363 -1.04 11.81 -10.14
C LEU A 363 -0.46 12.65 -11.28
N VAL A 364 -1.32 13.30 -12.06
CA VAL A 364 -0.91 14.04 -13.25
C VAL A 364 -1.45 15.45 -13.17
N ALA A 365 -0.59 16.44 -13.42
CA ALA A 365 -0.98 17.81 -13.66
C ALA A 365 -0.51 18.28 -15.04
N LEU A 366 -1.42 18.90 -15.79
CA LEU A 366 -1.16 19.49 -17.09
C LEU A 366 -1.56 20.96 -17.04
N VAL A 367 -0.57 21.84 -17.14
CA VAL A 367 -0.73 23.29 -17.08
C VAL A 367 -0.46 23.87 -18.46
N ARG A 368 -1.44 24.57 -19.03
CA ARG A 368 -1.30 25.20 -20.35
C ARG A 368 -1.32 26.71 -20.22
N GLY A 369 -0.68 27.41 -21.15
CA GLY A 369 -0.68 28.87 -21.16
C GLY A 369 0.43 29.49 -20.30
N LEU A 370 1.50 28.75 -19.98
CA LEU A 370 2.57 29.27 -19.13
C LEU A 370 3.47 30.25 -19.92
N PRO A 371 3.81 31.42 -19.38
CA PRO A 371 4.76 32.33 -20.02
C PRO A 371 6.17 31.73 -20.01
N ALA A 372 7.02 32.16 -20.95
CA ALA A 372 8.43 31.76 -20.97
C ALA A 372 9.22 32.24 -19.73
N ARG A 373 8.71 33.26 -19.04
CA ARG A 373 9.35 33.88 -17.87
C ARG A 373 8.33 34.24 -16.80
N GLN A 374 8.77 34.17 -15.56
CA GLN A 374 8.13 34.78 -14.41
C GLN A 374 7.89 36.28 -14.66
N SER A 375 6.80 36.85 -14.14
CA SER A 375 6.62 38.30 -14.21
C SER A 375 7.60 39.06 -13.31
N ASP A 376 8.03 40.23 -13.79
CA ASP A 376 8.85 41.15 -13.01
C ASP A 376 8.09 41.62 -11.76
N GLU A 377 8.80 41.77 -10.65
CA GLU A 377 8.23 42.28 -9.39
C GLU A 377 8.88 43.63 -9.05
N GLN A 378 8.05 44.65 -8.79
CA GLN A 378 8.52 45.92 -8.25
C GLN A 378 8.55 45.85 -6.73
N ARG A 379 9.74 45.93 -6.13
CA ARG A 379 9.91 46.01 -4.68
C ARG A 379 10.32 47.42 -4.28
N VAL A 380 9.57 47.99 -3.34
CA VAL A 380 9.86 49.29 -2.75
C VAL A 380 10.49 49.08 -1.38
N ALA A 381 11.79 49.31 -1.26
CA ALA A 381 12.49 49.29 0.02
C ALA A 381 12.45 50.69 0.65
N ARG A 382 11.93 50.79 1.88
CA ARG A 382 11.87 52.06 2.63
C ARG A 382 13.18 52.30 3.37
N GLY A 383 13.81 53.42 3.07
CA GLY A 383 15.05 53.89 3.68
C GLY A 383 14.83 54.92 4.79
N PRO A 384 15.88 55.69 5.14
CA PRO A 384 15.79 56.74 6.16
C PRO A 384 14.84 57.86 5.74
N ALA A 385 14.39 58.66 6.72
CA ALA A 385 13.59 59.85 6.44
C ALA A 385 14.32 60.79 5.47
N ALA A 386 13.59 61.45 4.57
CA ALA A 386 14.16 62.35 3.57
C ALA A 386 15.05 63.44 4.19
N SER A 387 14.65 63.95 5.37
CA SER A 387 15.41 64.93 6.16
C SER A 387 16.74 64.43 6.74
N ILE A 388 16.95 63.11 6.77
CA ILE A 388 18.20 62.47 7.19
C ILE A 388 19.02 62.04 5.96
N ALA A 389 18.33 61.73 4.87
CA ALA A 389 18.92 61.23 3.65
C ALA A 389 19.56 62.32 2.77
N TYR A 390 19.04 63.55 2.81
CA TYR A 390 19.60 64.69 2.08
C TYR A 390 19.94 65.84 3.04
N ASP A 391 21.05 66.53 2.80
CA ASP A 391 21.44 67.71 3.58
C ASP A 391 20.74 69.00 3.11
N GLN A 392 21.07 70.14 3.74
CA GLN A 392 20.45 71.44 3.43
C GLN A 392 20.78 71.95 2.02
N GLU A 393 21.79 71.39 1.36
CA GLU A 393 22.19 71.71 -0.01
C GLU A 393 21.62 70.71 -1.03
N GLY A 394 20.81 69.74 -0.56
CA GLY A 394 20.18 68.71 -1.38
C GLY A 394 21.10 67.56 -1.75
N GLN A 395 22.28 67.44 -1.13
CA GLN A 395 23.25 66.39 -1.43
C GLN A 395 22.97 65.12 -0.59
N PRO A 396 23.15 63.91 -1.16
CA PRO A 396 22.88 62.66 -0.45
C PRO A 396 23.89 62.43 0.68
N THR A 397 23.38 62.28 1.91
CA THR A 397 24.19 62.06 3.11
C THR A 397 24.78 60.64 3.12
N ARG A 398 25.68 60.36 4.07
CA ARG A 398 26.19 59.00 4.30
C ARG A 398 25.08 57.97 4.53
N ALA A 399 23.95 58.39 5.10
CA ALA A 399 22.80 57.52 5.32
C ALA A 399 22.12 57.13 4.00
N ALA A 400 21.91 58.09 3.09
CA ALA A 400 21.38 57.81 1.74
C ALA A 400 22.37 56.98 0.90
N GLN A 401 23.67 57.29 0.95
CA GLN A 401 24.69 56.53 0.22
C GLN A 401 24.83 55.09 0.73
N GLY A 402 24.77 54.89 2.04
CA GLY A 402 24.77 53.56 2.65
C GLY A 402 23.52 52.77 2.29
N PHE A 403 22.35 53.42 2.31
CA PHE A 403 21.09 52.80 1.92
C PHE A 403 21.08 52.42 0.43
N ALA A 404 21.43 53.34 -0.48
CA ALA A 404 21.55 53.07 -1.91
C ALA A 404 22.47 51.86 -2.19
N ARG A 405 23.67 51.85 -1.58
CA ARG A 405 24.63 50.76 -1.73
C ARG A 405 24.09 49.42 -1.21
N SER A 406 23.34 49.43 -0.11
CA SER A 406 22.70 48.21 0.42
C SER A 406 21.64 47.63 -0.54
N GLN A 407 21.05 48.48 -1.39
CA GLN A 407 20.06 48.10 -2.39
C GLN A 407 20.66 47.86 -3.78
N GLY A 408 21.98 48.02 -3.94
CA GLY A 408 22.67 47.90 -5.24
C GLY A 408 22.42 49.06 -6.20
N LEU A 409 21.96 50.21 -5.69
CA LEU A 409 21.62 51.41 -6.45
C LEU A 409 22.61 52.56 -6.15
N THR A 410 22.55 53.62 -6.94
CA THR A 410 23.21 54.89 -6.63
C THR A 410 22.25 55.83 -5.89
N PRO A 411 22.75 56.83 -5.13
CA PRO A 411 21.87 57.78 -4.45
C PRO A 411 20.93 58.56 -5.38
N GLU A 412 21.26 58.65 -6.66
CA GLU A 412 20.46 59.33 -7.70
C GLU A 412 19.25 58.50 -8.13
N ASP A 413 19.28 57.19 -7.92
CA ASP A 413 18.18 56.26 -8.23
C ASP A 413 17.11 56.18 -7.11
N LEU A 414 17.27 56.97 -6.04
CA LEU A 414 16.40 56.93 -4.88
C LEU A 414 15.25 57.95 -5.01
N GLU A 415 14.02 57.51 -4.78
CA GLU A 415 12.83 58.37 -4.80
C GLU A 415 12.42 58.82 -3.40
N ILE A 416 11.69 59.93 -3.28
CA ILE A 416 11.07 60.33 -2.02
C ILE A 416 9.58 59.99 -2.07
N ARG A 417 9.09 59.23 -1.09
CA ARG A 417 7.66 58.94 -0.91
C ARG A 417 7.18 59.22 0.51
N SER A 418 5.98 59.77 0.60
CA SER A 418 5.34 60.06 1.88
C SER A 418 4.63 58.82 2.43
N PHE A 419 4.95 58.46 3.67
CA PHE A 419 4.27 57.41 4.43
C PHE A 419 3.83 58.00 5.78
N ASP A 420 2.54 57.92 6.09
CA ASP A 420 1.96 58.42 7.35
C ASP A 420 2.32 59.90 7.67
N GLY A 421 2.36 60.74 6.63
CA GLY A 421 2.65 62.18 6.76
C GLY A 421 4.14 62.52 6.96
N LYS A 422 5.05 61.56 6.74
CA LYS A 422 6.51 61.78 6.77
C LYS A 422 7.15 61.28 5.49
N ASP A 423 8.11 62.03 4.97
CA ASP A 423 8.81 61.69 3.74
C ASP A 423 9.99 60.75 4.03
N TYR A 424 10.05 59.65 3.27
CA TYR A 424 11.13 58.68 3.33
C TYR A 424 11.74 58.53 1.96
N VAL A 425 13.05 58.28 1.94
CA VAL A 425 13.71 57.85 0.72
C VAL A 425 13.41 56.38 0.49
N VAL A 426 13.02 56.02 -0.72
CA VAL A 426 12.71 54.65 -1.13
C VAL A 426 13.60 54.26 -2.30
N ALA A 427 13.97 52.99 -2.31
CA ALA A 427 14.60 52.34 -3.45
C ALA A 427 13.54 51.49 -4.15
N GLU A 428 13.23 51.81 -5.39
CA GLU A 428 12.47 50.91 -6.26
C GLU A 428 13.42 49.95 -6.96
N ARG A 429 13.22 48.66 -6.77
CA ARG A 429 13.98 47.62 -7.44
C ARG A 429 13.03 46.78 -8.27
N VAL A 430 13.29 46.72 -9.57
CA VAL A 430 12.66 45.74 -10.45
C VAL A 430 13.45 44.43 -10.32
N GLU A 431 12.80 43.43 -9.75
CA GLU A 431 13.31 42.06 -9.76
C GLU A 431 12.90 41.42 -11.09
N VAL A 432 13.87 41.31 -12.01
CA VAL A 432 13.66 40.74 -13.34
C VAL A 432 13.29 39.27 -13.20
N GLY A 433 12.16 38.90 -13.80
CA GLY A 433 11.63 37.55 -13.75
C GLY A 433 12.58 36.53 -14.38
N ARG A 434 12.67 35.35 -13.77
CA ARG A 434 13.51 34.23 -14.21
C ARG A 434 12.81 33.40 -15.31
N PRO A 435 13.55 32.61 -16.11
CA PRO A 435 12.96 31.62 -17.02
C PRO A 435 11.99 30.70 -16.26
N ALA A 436 10.85 30.39 -16.86
CA ALA A 436 9.84 29.54 -16.22
C ALA A 436 10.41 28.16 -15.84
N SER A 437 11.26 27.58 -16.70
CA SER A 437 11.95 26.31 -16.42
C SER A 437 12.74 26.31 -15.11
N GLU A 438 13.43 27.41 -14.78
CA GLU A 438 14.19 27.53 -13.53
C GLU A 438 13.27 27.63 -12.32
N VAL A 439 12.21 28.43 -12.42
CA VAL A 439 11.23 28.62 -11.34
C VAL A 439 10.49 27.31 -11.06
N LEU A 440 10.12 26.57 -12.11
CA LEU A 440 9.46 25.27 -12.00
C LEU A 440 10.40 24.22 -11.39
N ALA A 441 11.64 24.11 -11.88
CA ALA A 441 12.63 23.16 -11.32
C ALA A 441 12.86 23.36 -9.82
N GLU A 442 12.82 24.60 -9.34
CA GLU A 442 12.96 24.93 -7.93
C GLU A 442 11.71 24.58 -7.10
N ARG A 443 10.51 24.78 -7.66
CA ARG A 443 9.24 24.70 -6.91
C ARG A 443 8.54 23.35 -6.96
N LEU A 444 8.71 22.56 -8.02
CA LEU A 444 8.00 21.28 -8.15
C LEU A 444 8.33 20.27 -7.02
N PRO A 445 9.57 20.19 -6.48
CA PRO A 445 9.83 19.34 -5.31
C PRO A 445 8.96 19.69 -4.09
N SER A 446 8.70 20.97 -3.83
CA SER A 446 7.86 21.38 -2.69
C SER A 446 6.38 21.11 -2.94
N VAL A 447 5.92 21.13 -4.19
CA VAL A 447 4.56 20.71 -4.55
C VAL A 447 4.35 19.23 -4.19
N ILE A 448 5.31 18.37 -4.53
CA ILE A 448 5.24 16.94 -4.22
C ILE A 448 5.34 16.73 -2.70
N GLY A 449 6.25 17.44 -2.02
CA GLY A 449 6.43 17.35 -0.56
C GLY A 449 5.30 17.94 0.28
N ALA A 450 4.41 18.74 -0.31
CA ALA A 450 3.23 19.29 0.37
C ALA A 450 2.07 18.29 0.47
N LEU A 451 2.09 17.21 -0.31
CA LEU A 451 1.07 16.16 -0.27
C LEU A 451 1.13 15.42 1.06
N SER A 452 -0.01 15.34 1.74
CA SER A 452 -0.15 14.74 3.07
C SER A 452 -1.27 13.70 3.11
N PHE A 453 -1.12 12.69 3.97
CA PHE A 453 -1.98 11.51 4.02
C PHE A 453 -2.28 11.12 5.47
N ALA A 454 -3.44 10.49 5.70
CA ALA A 454 -3.82 10.00 7.02
C ALA A 454 -2.84 8.95 7.55
N ARG A 455 -2.36 8.07 6.65
CA ARG A 455 -1.26 7.13 6.89
C ARG A 455 -0.25 7.30 5.78
N ALA A 456 0.99 7.62 6.15
CA ALA A 456 2.11 7.68 5.22
C ALA A 456 3.18 6.68 5.64
N MET A 457 3.94 6.20 4.66
CA MET A 457 5.11 5.35 4.89
C MET A 457 6.40 6.06 4.48
N ARG A 458 7.49 5.61 5.09
CA ARG A 458 8.84 5.73 4.57
C ARG A 458 9.21 4.38 3.96
N TRP A 459 9.95 4.35 2.86
CA TRP A 459 10.34 3.10 2.19
C TRP A 459 11.81 3.07 1.78
N ASN A 460 12.47 4.22 1.75
CA ASN A 460 13.86 4.34 1.33
C ASN A 460 14.66 5.27 2.26
N ALA A 461 15.94 5.43 1.95
CA ALA A 461 16.87 6.22 2.75
C ALA A 461 16.62 7.73 2.74
N SER A 462 15.75 8.26 1.85
CA SER A 462 15.48 9.70 1.80
C SER A 462 14.66 10.20 2.99
N GLY A 463 13.99 9.28 3.71
CA GLY A 463 13.09 9.60 4.82
C GLY A 463 11.80 10.32 4.40
N ALA A 464 11.54 10.45 3.09
CA ALA A 464 10.34 11.07 2.59
C ALA A 464 9.11 10.24 3.00
N ALA A 465 8.05 10.94 3.39
CA ALA A 465 6.76 10.34 3.71
C ALA A 465 5.80 10.54 2.53
N PHE A 466 5.14 9.47 2.12
CA PHE A 466 4.09 9.49 1.10
C PHE A 466 3.14 8.30 1.35
N SER A 467 1.94 8.31 0.76
CA SER A 467 0.99 7.19 0.93
C SER A 467 1.62 5.85 0.51
N ARG A 468 2.30 5.81 -0.63
CA ARG A 468 2.99 4.63 -1.20
C ARG A 468 4.31 5.01 -1.87
N PRO A 469 5.22 4.05 -2.14
CA PRO A 469 6.54 4.37 -2.70
C PRO A 469 6.47 5.14 -4.02
N LEU A 470 7.20 6.25 -4.08
CA LEU A 470 7.40 7.03 -5.31
C LEU A 470 8.45 6.32 -6.18
N ARG A 471 8.15 6.12 -7.47
CA ARG A 471 8.93 5.28 -8.37
C ARG A 471 9.43 6.00 -9.62
N TRP A 472 8.69 6.97 -10.16
CA TRP A 472 9.15 7.78 -11.29
C TRP A 472 8.51 9.17 -11.31
N TYR A 473 9.16 10.10 -12.01
CA TYR A 473 8.59 11.40 -12.34
C TYR A 473 8.72 11.67 -13.84
N VAL A 474 7.65 12.14 -14.46
CA VAL A 474 7.72 12.82 -15.77
C VAL A 474 7.48 14.29 -15.54
N ALA A 475 8.47 15.12 -15.83
CA ALA A 475 8.36 16.56 -15.69
C ALA A 475 8.85 17.23 -16.97
N LEU A 476 7.94 17.75 -17.77
CA LEU A 476 8.24 18.36 -19.07
C LEU A 476 7.67 19.78 -19.14
N LEU A 477 8.43 20.72 -19.68
CA LEU A 477 7.94 22.00 -20.16
C LEU A 477 8.05 21.95 -21.69
N ASP A 478 6.93 21.82 -22.39
CA ASP A 478 6.88 21.38 -23.78
C ASP A 478 7.72 20.11 -24.01
N ASP A 479 8.85 20.20 -24.73
CA ASP A 479 9.72 19.10 -25.12
C ASP A 479 10.98 18.94 -24.24
N VAL A 480 11.18 19.84 -23.28
CA VAL A 480 12.37 19.83 -22.39
C VAL A 480 12.02 19.27 -21.02
N VAL A 481 12.92 18.47 -20.45
CA VAL A 481 12.77 17.93 -19.09
C VAL A 481 13.01 19.05 -18.09
N VAL A 482 12.08 19.22 -17.15
CA VAL A 482 12.25 20.08 -15.97
C VAL A 482 12.98 19.27 -14.90
N PRO A 483 14.26 19.58 -14.58
CA PRO A 483 15.03 18.79 -13.63
C PRO A 483 14.48 18.95 -12.21
N LEU A 484 14.10 17.85 -11.58
CA LEU A 484 13.73 17.79 -10.16
C LEU A 484 14.18 16.46 -9.56
N GLU A 485 14.39 16.46 -8.24
CA GLU A 485 14.63 15.27 -7.44
C GLU A 485 13.81 15.36 -6.15
N TYR A 486 13.07 14.31 -5.84
CA TYR A 486 12.36 14.17 -4.58
C TYR A 486 12.32 12.69 -4.18
N ALA A 487 12.41 12.40 -2.88
CA ALA A 487 12.45 11.04 -2.36
C ALA A 487 13.49 10.10 -3.01
N GLY A 488 14.62 10.65 -3.49
CA GLY A 488 15.66 9.89 -4.21
C GLY A 488 15.30 9.50 -5.65
N VAL A 489 14.20 10.02 -6.20
CA VAL A 489 13.75 9.79 -7.58
C VAL A 489 13.91 11.07 -8.39
N ARG A 490 14.45 10.96 -9.60
CA ARG A 490 14.68 12.09 -10.52
C ARG A 490 13.64 12.13 -11.62
N SER A 491 13.32 13.34 -12.10
CA SER A 491 12.48 13.49 -13.29
C SER A 491 13.18 13.06 -14.57
N GLY A 492 12.33 12.60 -15.49
CA GLY A 492 12.68 12.33 -16.87
C GLY A 492 11.49 12.52 -17.78
N ARG A 493 11.46 11.71 -18.84
CA ARG A 493 10.43 11.72 -19.88
C ARG A 493 9.74 10.37 -20.08
N VAL A 494 9.97 9.42 -19.19
CA VAL A 494 9.50 8.04 -19.33
C VAL A 494 8.48 7.77 -18.25
N SER A 495 7.24 7.57 -18.69
CA SER A 495 6.13 7.05 -17.89
C SER A 495 6.11 5.52 -17.94
N ARG A 496 5.12 4.91 -17.29
CA ARG A 496 4.88 3.47 -17.23
C ARG A 496 3.47 3.13 -17.70
N GLY A 497 3.34 2.09 -18.52
CA GLY A 497 2.04 1.51 -18.89
C GLY A 497 1.46 0.61 -17.79
N ASN A 498 0.44 -0.16 -18.16
CA ASN A 498 -0.28 -1.05 -17.26
C ASN A 498 0.65 -2.09 -16.60
N ARG A 499 0.48 -2.32 -15.29
CA ARG A 499 1.32 -3.22 -14.48
C ARG A 499 1.23 -4.68 -14.91
N SER A 500 0.04 -5.16 -15.28
CA SER A 500 -0.21 -6.54 -15.72
C SER A 500 0.64 -6.92 -16.93
N LEU A 501 0.98 -5.94 -17.77
CA LEU A 501 1.85 -6.06 -18.94
C LEU A 501 3.34 -5.85 -18.62
N GLY A 502 3.73 -5.83 -17.34
CA GLY A 502 5.11 -5.58 -16.90
C GLY A 502 5.49 -4.10 -16.89
N SER A 503 4.52 -3.19 -16.77
CA SER A 503 4.77 -1.74 -16.68
C SER A 503 5.65 -1.20 -17.83
N PRO A 504 5.31 -1.45 -19.12
CA PRO A 504 6.17 -1.08 -20.24
C PRO A 504 6.52 0.41 -20.21
N ALA A 505 7.74 0.74 -20.62
CA ALA A 505 8.21 2.12 -20.67
C ALA A 505 7.45 2.92 -21.75
N VAL A 506 6.92 4.09 -21.37
CA VAL A 506 6.20 4.99 -22.30
C VAL A 506 7.00 6.28 -22.40
N ALA A 507 7.68 6.49 -23.52
CA ALA A 507 8.46 7.70 -23.76
C ALA A 507 7.54 8.85 -24.21
N VAL A 508 7.60 9.96 -23.48
CA VAL A 508 6.80 11.16 -23.73
C VAL A 508 7.72 12.20 -24.38
N SER A 509 7.44 12.55 -25.64
CA SER A 509 8.29 13.49 -26.37
C SER A 509 8.00 14.93 -26.00
N ARG A 510 6.72 15.30 -25.91
CA ARG A 510 6.25 16.62 -25.49
C ARG A 510 5.15 16.49 -24.45
N ALA A 511 5.00 17.49 -23.60
CA ALA A 511 3.96 17.55 -22.57
C ALA A 511 2.54 17.33 -23.13
N GLU A 512 2.25 17.85 -24.33
CA GLU A 512 0.94 17.73 -24.99
C GLU A 512 0.63 16.32 -25.51
N ASP A 513 1.67 15.52 -25.80
CA ASP A 513 1.51 14.16 -26.33
C ASP A 513 1.15 13.15 -25.23
N TYR A 514 1.27 13.55 -23.95
CA TYR A 514 1.18 12.66 -22.80
C TYR A 514 -0.12 11.85 -22.76
N ALA A 515 -1.27 12.52 -22.86
CA ALA A 515 -2.56 11.85 -22.74
C ALA A 515 -2.76 10.79 -23.85
N ALA A 516 -2.35 11.10 -25.07
CA ALA A 516 -2.41 10.15 -26.19
C ALA A 516 -1.44 8.97 -25.98
N ALA A 517 -0.21 9.24 -25.56
CA ALA A 517 0.79 8.20 -25.31
C ALA A 517 0.35 7.22 -24.20
N LEU A 518 -0.32 7.70 -23.15
CA LEU A 518 -0.83 6.85 -22.08
C LEU A 518 -2.09 6.08 -22.52
N ALA A 519 -2.97 6.69 -23.31
CA ALA A 519 -4.11 5.99 -23.89
C ALA A 519 -3.66 4.83 -24.80
N ASP A 520 -2.66 5.05 -25.66
CA ASP A 520 -2.05 4.02 -26.50
C ASP A 520 -1.40 2.90 -25.67
N ALA A 521 -0.90 3.22 -24.47
CA ALA A 521 -0.35 2.27 -23.52
C ALA A 521 -1.43 1.58 -22.64
N GLY A 522 -2.72 1.80 -22.93
CA GLY A 522 -3.83 1.19 -22.21
C GLY A 522 -4.04 1.78 -20.82
N VAL A 523 -3.88 3.10 -20.65
CA VAL A 523 -4.13 3.82 -19.40
C VAL A 523 -5.17 4.92 -19.62
N MET A 524 -6.32 4.79 -18.97
CA MET A 524 -7.38 5.80 -18.94
C MET A 524 -7.16 6.73 -17.75
N LEU A 525 -6.70 7.95 -18.03
CA LEU A 525 -6.26 8.91 -17.00
C LEU A 525 -7.40 9.56 -16.21
N ASP A 526 -8.54 9.81 -16.84
CA ASP A 526 -9.66 10.47 -16.19
C ASP A 526 -10.51 9.47 -15.41
N GLY A 527 -10.78 9.77 -14.14
CA GLY A 527 -11.68 8.97 -13.30
C GLY A 527 -13.12 9.03 -13.78
N ALA A 528 -13.59 10.19 -14.25
CA ALA A 528 -14.95 10.36 -14.74
C ALA A 528 -15.20 9.54 -16.02
N ASP A 529 -14.23 9.48 -16.92
CA ASP A 529 -14.30 8.63 -18.12
C ASP A 529 -14.37 7.15 -17.75
N ARG A 530 -13.55 6.71 -16.76
CA ARG A 530 -13.60 5.33 -16.24
C ARG A 530 -14.95 5.00 -15.63
N GLU A 531 -15.51 5.88 -14.79
CA GLU A 531 -16.83 5.69 -14.19
C GLU A 531 -17.93 5.56 -15.25
N GLU A 532 -17.91 6.38 -16.31
CA GLU A 532 -18.91 6.31 -17.38
C GLU A 532 -18.80 5.04 -18.21
N VAL A 533 -17.58 4.59 -18.52
CA VAL A 533 -17.36 3.30 -19.19
C VAL A 533 -17.89 2.15 -18.33
N ILE A 534 -17.59 2.14 -17.03
CA ILE A 534 -18.05 1.11 -16.10
C ILE A 534 -19.58 1.11 -16.02
N ARG A 535 -20.21 2.27 -15.84
CA ARG A 535 -21.67 2.40 -15.76
C ARG A 535 -22.35 1.87 -17.02
N ARG A 536 -21.88 2.29 -18.19
CA ARG A 536 -22.45 1.89 -19.48
C ARG A 536 -22.33 0.39 -19.72
N GLU A 537 -21.12 -0.16 -19.58
CA GLU A 537 -20.89 -1.58 -19.85
C GLU A 537 -21.54 -2.49 -18.80
N ALA A 538 -21.60 -2.08 -17.53
CA ALA A 538 -22.25 -2.87 -16.49
C ALA A 538 -23.76 -2.92 -16.73
N GLY A 539 -24.37 -1.78 -17.11
CA GLY A 539 -25.78 -1.72 -17.52
C GLY A 539 -26.07 -2.62 -18.73
N ARG A 540 -25.18 -2.62 -19.73
CA ARG A 540 -25.29 -3.51 -20.91
C ARG A 540 -25.28 -4.99 -20.51
N LEU A 541 -24.32 -5.39 -19.66
CA LEU A 541 -24.19 -6.77 -19.18
C LEU A 541 -25.36 -7.22 -18.29
N ALA A 542 -25.86 -6.33 -17.43
CA ALA A 542 -27.03 -6.60 -16.60
C ALA A 542 -28.30 -6.80 -17.45
N ALA A 543 -28.47 -6.00 -18.51
CA ALA A 543 -29.61 -6.12 -19.42
C ALA A 543 -29.68 -7.47 -20.16
N GLU A 544 -28.53 -8.15 -20.38
CA GLU A 544 -28.50 -9.50 -20.99
C GLU A 544 -29.26 -10.55 -20.17
N VAL A 545 -29.43 -10.32 -18.86
CA VAL A 545 -30.15 -11.20 -17.93
C VAL A 545 -31.45 -10.54 -17.42
N GLU A 546 -31.96 -9.57 -18.18
CA GLU A 546 -33.12 -8.72 -17.83
C GLU A 546 -33.01 -8.15 -16.40
N GLY A 547 -31.80 -7.73 -16.04
CA GLY A 547 -31.50 -7.08 -14.77
C GLY A 547 -30.97 -5.66 -14.96
N GLU A 548 -30.75 -4.99 -13.84
CA GLU A 548 -30.18 -3.65 -13.74
C GLU A 548 -29.11 -3.62 -12.65
N ILE A 549 -28.18 -2.67 -12.77
CA ILE A 549 -27.22 -2.37 -11.71
C ILE A 549 -27.81 -1.28 -10.82
N ALA A 550 -27.90 -1.54 -9.51
CA ALA A 550 -28.30 -0.50 -8.58
C ALA A 550 -27.33 0.68 -8.63
N GLU A 551 -27.87 1.90 -8.58
CA GLU A 551 -27.05 3.10 -8.51
C GLU A 551 -26.30 3.15 -7.16
N ASP A 552 -24.97 3.14 -7.25
CA ASP A 552 -24.06 3.20 -6.11
C ASP A 552 -22.83 4.02 -6.54
N ALA A 553 -22.92 5.34 -6.40
CA ALA A 553 -21.91 6.27 -6.89
C ALA A 553 -20.56 6.09 -6.18
N ASP A 554 -20.58 5.70 -4.90
CA ASP A 554 -19.37 5.49 -4.13
C ASP A 554 -18.67 4.20 -4.55
N LEU A 555 -19.42 3.09 -4.73
CA LEU A 555 -18.84 1.86 -5.28
C LEU A 555 -18.31 2.06 -6.70
N LEU A 556 -19.03 2.79 -7.56
CA LEU A 556 -18.56 3.10 -8.92
C LEU A 556 -17.24 3.89 -8.91
N ARG A 557 -17.14 4.91 -8.05
CA ARG A 557 -15.90 5.68 -7.85
C ARG A 557 -14.79 4.79 -7.32
N GLU A 558 -15.08 3.91 -6.36
CA GLU A 558 -14.12 2.97 -5.79
C GLU A 558 -13.55 2.07 -6.89
N VAL A 559 -14.39 1.37 -7.66
CA VAL A 559 -13.91 0.46 -8.71
C VAL A 559 -13.20 1.19 -9.85
N ALA A 560 -13.65 2.39 -10.22
CA ALA A 560 -12.98 3.20 -11.23
C ALA A 560 -11.55 3.57 -10.77
N ASN A 561 -11.39 3.87 -9.48
CA ASN A 561 -10.12 4.21 -8.85
C ASN A 561 -9.32 3.00 -8.34
N LEU A 562 -9.70 1.78 -8.72
CA LEU A 562 -8.88 0.57 -8.55
C LEU A 562 -8.21 0.11 -9.85
N VAL A 563 -8.59 0.67 -11.01
CA VAL A 563 -8.14 0.20 -12.32
C VAL A 563 -7.65 1.34 -13.20
N GLU A 564 -6.68 1.05 -14.08
CA GLU A 564 -6.22 1.99 -15.11
C GLU A 564 -6.97 1.79 -16.43
N GLN A 565 -7.50 0.59 -16.68
CA GLN A 565 -8.25 0.25 -17.89
C GLN A 565 -9.37 -0.75 -17.58
N PRO A 566 -10.61 -0.30 -17.37
CA PRO A 566 -11.70 -1.19 -16.94
C PRO A 566 -12.11 -2.18 -18.03
N LEU A 567 -12.18 -3.47 -17.67
CA LEU A 567 -12.85 -4.53 -18.42
C LEU A 567 -13.95 -5.13 -17.54
N LEU A 568 -15.16 -5.24 -18.06
CA LEU A 568 -16.32 -5.68 -17.29
C LEU A 568 -16.74 -7.09 -17.68
N ILE A 569 -16.96 -7.92 -16.66
CA ILE A 569 -17.22 -9.35 -16.82
C ILE A 569 -18.42 -9.72 -15.96
N ARG A 570 -19.46 -10.28 -16.57
CA ARG A 570 -20.63 -10.80 -15.84
C ARG A 570 -20.32 -12.20 -15.31
N GLY A 571 -20.32 -12.38 -14.00
CA GLY A 571 -20.28 -13.69 -13.36
C GLY A 571 -21.66 -14.14 -12.91
N ALA A 572 -21.75 -15.41 -12.52
CA ALA A 572 -22.92 -16.02 -11.91
C ALA A 572 -22.56 -16.75 -10.60
N PHE A 573 -23.54 -17.00 -9.76
CA PHE A 573 -23.40 -17.88 -8.60
C PHE A 573 -24.61 -18.80 -8.46
N SER A 574 -24.47 -19.86 -7.65
CA SER A 574 -25.54 -20.83 -7.43
C SER A 574 -26.79 -20.18 -6.83
N GLU A 575 -27.95 -20.41 -7.45
CA GLU A 575 -29.25 -19.92 -6.96
C GLU A 575 -29.57 -20.39 -5.53
N GLU A 576 -28.95 -21.49 -5.07
CA GLU A 576 -29.12 -21.99 -3.71
C GLU A 576 -28.77 -20.95 -2.65
N TYR A 577 -27.83 -20.05 -2.94
CA TYR A 577 -27.40 -19.01 -2.01
C TYR A 577 -28.43 -17.89 -1.85
N LEU A 578 -29.42 -17.78 -2.75
CA LEU A 578 -30.54 -16.84 -2.60
C LEU A 578 -31.45 -17.20 -1.42
N ARG A 579 -31.23 -18.34 -0.75
CA ARG A 579 -31.84 -18.65 0.56
C ARG A 579 -31.28 -17.79 1.71
N LEU A 580 -30.06 -17.27 1.55
CA LEU A 580 -29.43 -16.38 2.53
C LEU A 580 -30.05 -14.98 2.43
N PRO A 581 -30.08 -14.20 3.52
CA PRO A 581 -30.58 -12.83 3.46
C PRO A 581 -29.81 -11.97 2.46
N ASP A 582 -30.51 -11.22 1.59
CA ASP A 582 -29.91 -10.36 0.56
C ASP A 582 -28.81 -9.45 1.10
N MET A 583 -28.98 -8.91 2.32
CA MET A 583 -28.00 -8.05 2.96
C MET A 583 -26.63 -8.73 3.16
N VAL A 584 -26.61 -10.04 3.41
CA VAL A 584 -25.37 -10.83 3.54
C VAL A 584 -24.70 -10.96 2.17
N LEU A 585 -25.49 -11.30 1.15
CA LEU A 585 -24.99 -11.49 -0.21
C LEU A 585 -24.45 -10.18 -0.81
N LEU A 586 -25.19 -9.09 -0.65
CA LEU A 586 -24.83 -7.75 -1.09
C LEU A 586 -23.59 -7.21 -0.35
N ALA A 587 -23.48 -7.45 0.96
CA ALA A 587 -22.30 -7.04 1.72
C ALA A 587 -21.03 -7.74 1.22
N VAL A 588 -21.11 -9.05 0.91
CA VAL A 588 -19.98 -9.79 0.31
C VAL A 588 -19.60 -9.23 -1.05
N MET A 589 -20.57 -9.03 -1.96
CA MET A 589 -20.29 -8.50 -3.29
C MET A 589 -19.70 -7.09 -3.24
N ARG A 590 -20.37 -6.15 -2.57
CA ARG A 590 -19.99 -4.74 -2.60
C ARG A 590 -18.75 -4.46 -1.78
N LYS A 591 -18.76 -4.84 -0.50
CA LYS A 591 -17.71 -4.45 0.46
C LYS A 591 -16.44 -5.27 0.29
N HIS A 592 -16.56 -6.58 0.09
CA HIS A 592 -15.40 -7.48 0.12
C HIS A 592 -14.83 -7.80 -1.25
N GLN A 593 -15.60 -7.61 -2.32
CA GLN A 593 -15.21 -8.00 -3.68
C GLN A 593 -15.34 -6.87 -4.70
N ARG A 594 -16.01 -5.77 -4.33
CA ARG A 594 -16.26 -4.60 -5.19
C ARG A 594 -16.96 -4.99 -6.50
N TYR A 595 -17.86 -5.96 -6.41
CA TYR A 595 -18.72 -6.37 -7.52
C TYR A 595 -19.98 -5.53 -7.55
N LEU A 596 -20.49 -5.30 -8.76
CA LEU A 596 -21.76 -4.65 -9.01
C LEU A 596 -22.87 -5.71 -9.05
N PRO A 597 -23.75 -5.80 -8.03
CA PRO A 597 -24.81 -6.79 -8.01
C PRO A 597 -25.85 -6.50 -9.10
N VAL A 598 -26.39 -7.55 -9.71
CA VAL A 598 -27.47 -7.42 -10.70
C VAL A 598 -28.81 -7.66 -10.00
N LEU A 599 -29.75 -6.73 -10.17
CA LEU A 599 -31.07 -6.80 -9.57
C LEU A 599 -32.18 -6.83 -10.62
N ARG A 600 -33.36 -7.27 -10.22
CA ARG A 600 -34.61 -7.12 -10.97
C ARG A 600 -35.72 -6.72 -10.01
N ASP A 601 -36.36 -5.58 -10.26
CA ASP A 601 -37.42 -5.03 -9.39
C ASP A 601 -37.00 -4.96 -7.90
N GLY A 602 -35.74 -4.59 -7.65
CA GLY A 602 -35.15 -4.52 -6.30
C GLY A 602 -34.78 -5.86 -5.65
N ARG A 603 -34.95 -7.00 -6.34
CA ARG A 603 -34.52 -8.32 -5.86
C ARG A 603 -33.21 -8.74 -6.49
N LEU A 604 -32.34 -9.37 -5.71
CA LEU A 604 -31.06 -9.87 -6.18
C LEU A 604 -31.25 -11.03 -7.17
N LEU A 605 -30.60 -10.94 -8.33
CA LEU A 605 -30.45 -12.05 -9.28
C LEU A 605 -29.14 -12.82 -8.98
N PRO A 606 -29.00 -14.08 -9.43
CA PRO A 606 -27.78 -14.89 -9.25
C PRO A 606 -26.60 -14.43 -10.14
N TYR A 607 -26.46 -13.12 -10.38
CA TYR A 607 -25.47 -12.52 -11.25
C TYR A 607 -24.83 -11.29 -10.62
N PHE A 608 -23.59 -11.04 -11.02
CA PHE A 608 -22.83 -9.86 -10.64
C PHE A 608 -21.96 -9.42 -11.82
N VAL A 609 -21.51 -8.18 -11.81
CA VAL A 609 -20.51 -7.68 -12.75
C VAL A 609 -19.23 -7.35 -11.98
N ALA A 610 -18.14 -8.02 -12.35
CA ALA A 610 -16.80 -7.74 -11.88
C ALA A 610 -16.12 -6.71 -12.80
N VAL A 611 -15.26 -5.88 -12.20
CA VAL A 611 -14.41 -4.91 -12.91
C VAL A 611 -12.96 -5.37 -12.78
N ALA A 612 -12.33 -5.69 -13.90
CA ALA A 612 -10.94 -6.12 -14.02
C ALA A 612 -10.07 -5.01 -14.64
N ASN A 613 -8.75 -5.09 -14.43
CA ASN A 613 -7.79 -4.09 -14.91
C ASN A 613 -6.99 -4.58 -16.12
N GLY A 614 -7.42 -4.21 -17.33
CA GLY A 614 -6.73 -4.50 -18.59
C GLY A 614 -7.71 -4.89 -19.71
N ALA A 615 -7.38 -4.57 -20.96
CA ALA A 615 -8.27 -4.82 -22.09
C ALA A 615 -8.21 -6.23 -22.71
N ASN A 616 -7.10 -6.95 -22.52
CA ASN A 616 -6.81 -8.21 -23.23
C ASN A 616 -6.72 -9.43 -22.30
N LEU A 617 -7.48 -9.40 -21.21
CA LEU A 617 -7.53 -10.51 -20.25
C LEU A 617 -8.31 -11.69 -20.83
N ASP A 618 -8.02 -12.90 -20.34
CA ASP A 618 -8.85 -14.08 -20.55
C ASP A 618 -10.13 -13.92 -19.72
N ALA A 619 -11.19 -13.44 -20.36
CA ALA A 619 -12.45 -13.14 -19.70
C ALA A 619 -13.10 -14.38 -19.05
N ASP A 620 -12.83 -15.59 -19.55
CA ASP A 620 -13.39 -16.82 -18.98
C ASP A 620 -12.61 -17.25 -17.74
N ALA A 621 -11.28 -17.14 -17.74
CA ALA A 621 -10.46 -17.36 -16.56
C ALA A 621 -10.80 -16.36 -15.45
N VAL A 622 -10.86 -15.07 -15.78
CA VAL A 622 -11.22 -14.01 -14.82
C VAL A 622 -12.64 -14.24 -14.29
N ARG A 623 -13.63 -14.56 -15.16
CA ARG A 623 -14.99 -14.91 -14.72
C ARG A 623 -14.95 -16.05 -13.73
N HIS A 624 -14.30 -17.16 -14.09
CA HIS A 624 -14.23 -18.35 -13.27
C HIS A 624 -13.64 -18.07 -11.88
N GLY A 625 -12.51 -17.35 -11.81
CA GLY A 625 -11.89 -16.97 -10.54
C GLY A 625 -12.83 -16.16 -9.64
N ASN A 626 -13.49 -15.15 -10.20
CA ASN A 626 -14.39 -14.28 -9.44
C ASN A 626 -15.64 -15.06 -8.95
N GLU A 627 -16.15 -16.00 -9.75
CA GLU A 627 -17.26 -16.90 -9.37
C GLU A 627 -16.87 -17.86 -8.24
N GLU A 628 -15.68 -18.45 -8.30
CA GLU A 628 -15.16 -19.34 -7.26
C GLU A 628 -14.94 -18.62 -5.93
N VAL A 629 -14.54 -17.34 -5.97
CA VAL A 629 -14.40 -16.51 -4.78
C VAL A 629 -15.76 -16.25 -4.12
N LEU A 630 -16.80 -15.92 -4.90
CA LEU A 630 -18.15 -15.79 -4.34
C LEU A 630 -18.65 -17.12 -3.78
N ARG A 631 -18.46 -18.22 -4.52
CA ARG A 631 -18.86 -19.56 -4.05
C ARG A 631 -18.24 -19.85 -2.67
N ALA A 632 -16.94 -19.62 -2.50
CA ALA A 632 -16.26 -19.85 -1.23
C ALA A 632 -16.76 -18.94 -0.10
N ARG A 633 -16.99 -17.65 -0.38
CA ARG A 633 -17.51 -16.70 0.61
C ARG A 633 -18.96 -16.99 1.00
N TYR A 634 -19.80 -17.39 0.05
CA TYR A 634 -21.18 -17.79 0.30
C TYR A 634 -21.30 -19.15 0.97
N ALA A 635 -20.39 -20.08 0.69
CA ALA A 635 -20.28 -21.32 1.47
C ALA A 635 -19.95 -21.03 2.95
N ASP A 636 -19.04 -20.09 3.24
CA ASP A 636 -18.72 -19.68 4.62
C ASP A 636 -19.92 -18.98 5.27
N ALA A 637 -20.58 -18.06 4.56
CA ALA A 637 -21.80 -17.41 5.06
C ALA A 637 -22.93 -18.41 5.33
N ALA A 638 -23.12 -19.39 4.46
CA ALA A 638 -24.09 -20.47 4.62
C ALA A 638 -23.74 -21.35 5.83
N PHE A 639 -22.47 -21.71 6.01
CA PHE A 639 -22.00 -22.50 7.14
C PHE A 639 -22.38 -21.84 8.48
N PHE A 640 -22.08 -20.54 8.63
CA PHE A 640 -22.45 -19.80 9.85
C PHE A 640 -23.96 -19.65 10.00
N TYR A 641 -24.66 -19.30 8.92
CA TYR A 641 -26.11 -19.14 8.93
C TYR A 641 -26.82 -20.44 9.36
N ASP A 642 -26.41 -21.58 8.80
CA ASP A 642 -26.97 -22.89 9.10
C ASP A 642 -26.67 -23.33 10.54
N ALA A 643 -25.48 -23.03 11.04
CA ALA A 643 -25.14 -23.26 12.44
C ALA A 643 -26.02 -22.42 13.38
N ASP A 644 -26.18 -21.13 13.07
CA ASP A 644 -26.95 -20.19 13.90
C ASP A 644 -28.44 -20.56 13.96
N VAL A 645 -29.05 -20.91 12.82
CA VAL A 645 -30.47 -21.30 12.75
C VAL A 645 -30.73 -22.74 13.20
N GLY A 646 -29.69 -23.55 13.38
CA GLY A 646 -29.79 -24.95 13.82
C GLY A 646 -30.36 -25.13 15.22
N LYS A 647 -30.35 -24.09 16.06
CA LYS A 647 -30.94 -24.08 17.41
C LYS A 647 -31.71 -22.78 17.67
N PRO A 648 -32.76 -22.79 18.51
CA PRO A 648 -33.44 -21.56 18.87
C PRO A 648 -32.49 -20.62 19.64
N LEU A 649 -32.67 -19.31 19.51
CA LEU A 649 -31.83 -18.31 20.16
C LEU A 649 -31.68 -18.53 21.69
N SER A 650 -32.75 -19.00 22.35
CA SER A 650 -32.75 -19.32 23.78
C SER A 650 -31.77 -20.43 24.18
N ALA A 651 -31.38 -21.30 23.25
CA ALA A 651 -30.40 -22.36 23.49
C ALA A 651 -28.96 -21.81 23.62
N TYR A 652 -28.69 -20.60 23.13
CA TYR A 652 -27.38 -19.95 23.27
C TYR A 652 -27.23 -19.17 24.58
N THR A 653 -28.34 -18.83 25.25
CA THR A 653 -28.32 -18.05 26.50
C THR A 653 -27.40 -18.65 27.58
N PRO A 654 -27.41 -19.98 27.85
CA PRO A 654 -26.51 -20.55 28.86
C PRO A 654 -25.02 -20.39 28.53
N ALA A 655 -24.66 -20.32 27.24
CA ALA A 655 -23.28 -20.13 26.81
C ALA A 655 -22.76 -18.71 27.10
N LEU A 656 -23.66 -17.73 27.33
CA LEU A 656 -23.25 -16.38 27.74
C LEU A 656 -22.55 -16.39 29.11
N ALA A 657 -22.74 -17.43 29.93
CA ALA A 657 -22.03 -17.61 31.19
C ALA A 657 -20.50 -17.74 31.00
N THR A 658 -20.05 -18.22 29.84
CA THR A 658 -18.63 -18.40 29.54
C THR A 658 -17.99 -17.13 28.96
N LEU A 659 -18.79 -16.14 28.58
CA LEU A 659 -18.30 -14.85 28.09
C LEU A 659 -18.20 -13.89 29.26
N THR A 660 -16.99 -13.65 29.76
CA THR A 660 -16.78 -12.65 30.82
C THR A 660 -17.14 -11.25 30.33
N PHE A 661 -18.11 -10.60 30.96
CA PHE A 661 -18.45 -9.20 30.68
C PHE A 661 -17.43 -8.28 31.36
N GLN A 662 -17.27 -8.43 32.67
CA GLN A 662 -16.23 -7.75 33.45
C GLN A 662 -15.92 -8.55 34.73
N GLU A 663 -14.64 -8.68 35.08
CA GLU A 663 -14.14 -9.57 36.14
C GLU A 663 -14.84 -9.39 37.51
N ARG A 664 -15.36 -8.20 37.81
CA ARG A 664 -16.07 -7.92 39.08
C ARG A 664 -17.60 -7.90 38.95
N LEU A 665 -18.13 -7.92 37.73
CA LEU A 665 -19.57 -7.88 37.45
C LEU A 665 -20.13 -9.22 36.98
N GLY A 666 -19.26 -10.13 36.52
CA GLY A 666 -19.65 -11.47 36.09
C GLY A 666 -19.57 -11.66 34.57
N SER A 667 -20.32 -12.64 34.10
CA SER A 667 -20.46 -13.00 32.69
C SER A 667 -21.48 -12.11 31.97
N VAL A 668 -21.60 -12.25 30.64
CA VAL A 668 -22.65 -11.58 29.86
C VAL A 668 -24.05 -12.13 30.21
N LEU A 669 -24.12 -13.29 30.87
CA LEU A 669 -25.39 -13.85 31.36
C LEU A 669 -25.88 -13.19 32.67
N ASP A 670 -24.96 -12.72 33.51
CA ASP A 670 -25.25 -12.09 34.81
C ASP A 670 -25.74 -10.65 34.64
#